data_AF-A0A8T0BQJ9-F1
#
_entry.id   AF-A0A8T0BQJ9-F1
#
_cell.length_a   1.000
_cell.length_b   1.000
_cell.length_c   1.000
_cell.angle_alpha   90.00
_cell.angle_beta   90.00
_cell.angle_gamma   90.00
#
_symmetry.space_group_name_H-M   'P 1'
#
loop_
_entity.id
_entity.type
_entity.pdbx_description
1 polymer ?
#
loop_
_entity_poly.entity_id
_entity_poly.type
_entity_poly.pdbx_seq_one_letter_code
_entity_poly.pdbx_strand_id
1 'polypeptide(L)'
;MASPDSDYEFKNNLHSTYKFMQENIEQFRKEMNNKSISWLWAQNEFVSPREVVLTYPAELDLSLYIKKVPEEFLQYNELLREFGVKETLADEEIEAILSDIKENIDDRIPPYGKPSELKMSIAILDWMRKNEKNLKDTTPVPVMAQNQNFTLQPLKTTVFCDISDDGLNDLKQDEEEFYVIHEEVLPVTAKWLKIPFLSTRILKPQIIVDEEEYEGIEQCGQTEPITLRIKNILKEYDDENDIFKELLQNAEDAGAITCGFMLDFRVHPTEGLIDEGMALCNGPCLWAFNNELFSEEDWKNIVRANRLENSLKTKLKLLVKLHQCHLTDDPYEHQKLLQLLPKQSQLKLLSGVISVNLVDGQVEHCDYGSSCEFSGWFQKRLSSREFLHGLMCLIREQSKGTISQTEAVHMCESTFGKIQIVCCQALHTELLLNHQPLEGTAMETQVYVKKQEDECVFYLKHNDNMALKVVNEVNMYLTKEINALLENILNSLCLSVLGQLLLCENMEDVERALEQHGVRNTVSDEKGLGFRPNPGTPIQEEWHDSLDMDPLNRFEKGEYVGFCKDELENEYVFAIVVECLDKHSGDTRQNPSRYRIQIGDEKFIEVSSLDLYQFKREKQSAPDGNATCTDFFQLLSQSESSQSEPSQSKPSQSEPSQSKSSQFEPSPKKSVTQTLEEAKIEIDQSLEQIWKMSDEDKSKAIRRLYLRWHPDKNPDNMELFTEAFKYLMNRIDELQQGKSKCNTSTQSNTTHSYNFRDFYEKWNYEAKSHKRGRERFYQNNFRQQYNFWSHFQETPRPNKEEAKRWYRQAECDLNAAQNDTGCNVYPEWCLFKVHQAVEKALIATEFRRNGQHPGTASTITCLAQKISKYATYLNDLPNIVSNLKSIGVDAKITQYPNFYPPPHIPNDRFKAADAQEAVNIATKLLRKLEIYITE
;
A
#
# COMPACT_ATOMS: atom_id res chain seq x y z
N MET A 1 72.54 -17.22 22.93
CA MET A 1 73.79 -16.89 22.18
C MET A 1 73.58 -15.53 21.53
N ALA A 2 74.65 -14.76 21.27
CA ALA A 2 74.53 -13.56 20.45
C ALA A 2 74.19 -13.95 19.00
N SER A 3 73.50 -13.09 18.25
CA SER A 3 73.22 -13.34 16.83
C SER A 3 74.53 -13.31 16.04
N PRO A 4 74.81 -14.23 15.11
CA PRO A 4 75.98 -14.14 14.25
C PRO A 4 76.02 -12.82 13.45
N ASP A 5 74.86 -12.26 13.08
CA ASP A 5 74.75 -10.91 12.49
C ASP A 5 75.26 -9.76 13.38
N SER A 6 75.49 -9.99 14.67
CA SER A 6 76.10 -9.02 15.60
C SER A 6 77.61 -9.22 15.81
N ASP A 7 78.20 -10.25 15.19
CA ASP A 7 79.64 -10.50 15.21
C ASP A 7 80.32 -9.80 14.02
N TYR A 8 81.09 -8.76 14.34
CA TYR A 8 81.81 -7.93 13.38
C TYR A 8 82.96 -8.69 12.69
N GLU A 9 83.60 -9.65 13.37
CA GLU A 9 84.70 -10.43 12.80
C GLU A 9 84.16 -11.45 11.79
N PHE A 10 83.03 -12.10 12.12
CA PHE A 10 82.32 -12.97 11.19
C PHE A 10 81.90 -12.25 9.90
N LYS A 11 81.27 -11.07 10.00
CA LYS A 11 80.87 -10.28 8.81
C LYS A 11 82.05 -9.84 7.95
N ASN A 12 83.15 -9.41 8.55
CA ASN A 12 84.36 -9.04 7.79
C ASN A 12 84.95 -10.22 7.00
N ASN A 13 84.88 -11.44 7.57
CA ASN A 13 85.30 -12.66 6.87
C ASN A 13 84.37 -12.99 5.69
N LEU A 14 83.05 -12.80 5.82
CA LEU A 14 82.11 -12.93 4.70
C LEU A 14 82.41 -11.95 3.56
N HIS A 15 82.55 -10.65 3.89
CA HIS A 15 82.90 -9.62 2.89
C HIS A 15 84.22 -9.92 2.17
N SER A 16 85.24 -10.35 2.90
CA SER A 16 86.54 -10.72 2.33
C SER A 16 86.42 -11.94 1.40
N THR A 17 85.60 -12.91 1.78
CA THR A 17 85.35 -14.14 1.00
C THR A 17 84.58 -13.85 -0.29
N TYR A 18 83.46 -13.13 -0.22
CA TYR A 18 82.66 -12.79 -1.41
C TYR A 18 83.44 -11.87 -2.36
N LYS A 19 84.24 -10.93 -1.83
CA LYS A 19 85.14 -10.12 -2.65
C LYS A 19 86.13 -11.00 -3.43
N PHE A 20 86.80 -11.92 -2.74
CA PHE A 20 87.76 -12.83 -3.39
C PHE A 20 87.08 -13.74 -4.42
N MET A 21 85.87 -14.24 -4.13
CA MET A 21 85.08 -15.03 -5.08
C MET A 21 84.70 -14.21 -6.32
N GLN A 22 84.28 -12.94 -6.16
CA GLN A 22 83.95 -12.05 -7.28
C GLN A 22 85.18 -11.76 -8.16
N GLU A 23 86.33 -11.52 -7.54
CA GLU A 23 87.60 -11.32 -8.24
C GLU A 23 88.11 -12.59 -8.99
N ASN A 24 87.52 -13.77 -8.71
CA ASN A 24 87.98 -15.06 -9.25
C ASN A 24 86.83 -15.94 -9.82
N ILE A 25 85.70 -15.35 -10.25
CA ILE A 25 84.45 -16.07 -10.66
C ILE A 25 84.70 -17.31 -11.53
N GLU A 26 85.55 -17.22 -12.56
CA GLU A 26 85.83 -18.32 -13.50
C GLU A 26 86.38 -19.58 -12.82
N GLN A 27 87.14 -19.44 -11.73
CA GLN A 27 87.67 -20.59 -10.98
C GLN A 27 86.55 -21.30 -10.18
N PHE A 28 85.63 -20.51 -9.61
CA PHE A 28 84.51 -21.01 -8.83
C PHE A 28 83.36 -21.55 -9.72
N ARG A 29 83.21 -21.04 -10.95
CA ARG A 29 82.13 -21.39 -11.91
C ARG A 29 81.94 -22.90 -12.06
N LYS A 30 83.03 -23.68 -12.10
CA LYS A 30 82.98 -25.13 -12.31
C LYS A 30 82.65 -25.95 -11.07
N GLU A 31 83.07 -25.52 -9.88
CA GLU A 31 82.80 -26.25 -8.63
C GLU A 31 81.39 -25.94 -8.09
N MET A 32 81.00 -24.67 -8.13
CA MET A 32 79.74 -24.19 -7.53
C MET A 32 78.50 -24.50 -8.38
N ASN A 33 78.64 -24.63 -9.70
CA ASN A 33 77.51 -25.06 -10.56
C ASN A 33 77.26 -26.57 -10.52
N ASN A 34 78.26 -27.38 -10.15
CA ASN A 34 78.15 -28.85 -10.07
C ASN A 34 77.72 -29.35 -8.68
N LYS A 35 77.92 -28.55 -7.64
CA LYS A 35 77.51 -28.86 -6.26
C LYS A 35 76.57 -27.77 -5.80
N SER A 36 75.32 -28.12 -5.47
CA SER A 36 74.32 -27.20 -4.91
C SER A 36 74.70 -26.82 -3.48
N ILE A 37 75.74 -26.00 -3.32
CA ILE A 37 76.31 -25.58 -2.04
C ILE A 37 75.56 -24.35 -1.56
N SER A 38 75.12 -24.36 -0.31
CA SER A 38 74.66 -23.17 0.40
C SER A 38 75.87 -22.40 0.93
N TRP A 39 76.12 -21.21 0.40
CA TRP A 39 77.29 -20.38 0.73
C TRP A 39 76.97 -18.89 0.87
N LEU A 40 75.77 -18.47 0.48
CA LEU A 40 75.33 -17.08 0.56
C LEU A 40 74.69 -16.84 1.93
N TRP A 41 75.13 -15.82 2.66
CA TRP A 41 74.61 -15.50 3.99
C TRP A 41 73.35 -14.64 3.91
N ALA A 42 72.23 -15.13 4.45
CA ALA A 42 70.98 -14.39 4.58
C ALA A 42 70.18 -14.88 5.81
N GLN A 43 69.55 -13.97 6.55
CA GLN A 43 68.69 -14.27 7.70
C GLN A 43 69.32 -15.22 8.76
N ASN A 44 70.57 -14.96 9.16
CA ASN A 44 71.37 -15.76 10.11
C ASN A 44 71.75 -17.19 9.67
N GLU A 45 71.66 -17.54 8.39
CA GLU A 45 72.16 -18.83 7.88
C GLU A 45 72.76 -18.76 6.47
N PHE A 46 73.45 -19.83 6.07
CA PHE A 46 73.95 -20.00 4.70
C PHE A 46 72.91 -20.70 3.83
N VAL A 47 72.58 -20.09 2.70
CA VAL A 47 71.52 -20.52 1.77
C VAL A 47 72.05 -20.70 0.36
N SER A 48 71.29 -21.43 -0.47
CA SER A 48 71.61 -21.59 -1.88
C SER A 48 71.38 -20.26 -2.62
N PRO A 49 72.27 -19.81 -3.53
CA PRO A 49 72.03 -18.63 -4.35
C PRO A 49 70.68 -18.63 -5.08
N ARG A 50 70.17 -19.83 -5.44
CA ARG A 50 68.91 -20.00 -6.18
C ARG A 50 67.65 -19.80 -5.32
N GLU A 51 67.79 -19.74 -4.00
CA GLU A 51 66.71 -19.56 -3.02
C GLU A 51 66.58 -18.10 -2.54
N VAL A 52 67.34 -17.18 -3.13
CA VAL A 52 67.48 -15.78 -2.69
C VAL A 52 67.28 -14.83 -3.86
N VAL A 53 66.71 -13.66 -3.59
CA VAL A 53 66.58 -12.55 -4.55
C VAL A 53 67.38 -11.33 -4.14
N LEU A 54 67.84 -10.54 -5.13
CA LEU A 54 68.48 -9.24 -4.88
C LEU A 54 67.48 -8.21 -4.36
N THR A 55 66.29 -8.17 -4.97
CA THR A 55 65.21 -7.24 -4.65
C THR A 55 63.85 -7.93 -4.70
N TYR A 56 62.92 -7.48 -3.85
CA TYR A 56 61.51 -7.84 -4.01
C TYR A 56 60.85 -6.92 -5.04
N PRO A 57 59.70 -7.32 -5.64
CA PRO A 57 58.90 -6.45 -6.48
C PRO A 57 58.51 -5.15 -5.77
N ALA A 58 58.32 -4.08 -6.54
CA ALA A 58 57.90 -2.79 -5.99
C ALA A 58 56.59 -2.93 -5.19
N GLU A 59 56.58 -2.36 -3.98
CA GLU A 59 55.44 -2.36 -3.05
C GLU A 59 54.99 -3.73 -2.49
N LEU A 60 55.80 -4.79 -2.68
CA LEU A 60 55.54 -6.14 -2.12
C LEU A 60 56.73 -6.63 -1.28
N ASP A 61 56.53 -6.86 0.02
CA ASP A 61 57.53 -7.45 0.91
C ASP A 61 57.26 -8.96 1.07
N LEU A 62 58.20 -9.79 0.61
CA LEU A 62 58.10 -11.27 0.64
C LEU A 62 58.99 -11.91 1.72
N SER A 63 59.51 -11.12 2.66
CA SER A 63 60.52 -11.55 3.64
C SER A 63 60.16 -12.72 4.57
N LEU A 64 58.87 -13.08 4.65
CA LEU A 64 58.39 -14.26 5.40
C LEU A 64 58.50 -15.58 4.61
N TYR A 65 58.65 -15.53 3.28
CA TYR A 65 58.65 -16.71 2.40
C TYR A 65 59.92 -16.83 1.57
N ILE A 66 60.46 -15.70 1.09
CA ILE A 66 61.62 -15.68 0.20
C ILE A 66 62.67 -14.75 0.78
N LYS A 67 63.92 -15.24 0.81
CA LYS A 67 65.04 -14.53 1.39
C LYS A 67 65.55 -13.48 0.41
N LYS A 68 65.88 -12.30 0.94
CA LYS A 68 66.57 -11.23 0.20
C LYS A 68 68.04 -11.16 0.61
N VAL A 69 68.92 -10.87 -0.35
CA VAL A 69 70.34 -10.59 -0.07
C VAL A 69 70.46 -9.37 0.87
N PRO A 70 71.18 -9.48 2.00
CA PRO A 70 71.47 -8.34 2.87
C PRO A 70 72.11 -7.17 2.10
N GLU A 71 71.70 -5.93 2.40
CA GLU A 71 72.10 -4.75 1.61
C GLU A 71 73.62 -4.54 1.54
N GLU A 72 74.34 -4.93 2.60
CA GLU A 72 75.80 -4.94 2.68
C GLU A 72 76.47 -5.82 1.60
N PHE A 73 75.82 -6.88 1.13
CA PHE A 73 76.35 -7.79 0.11
C PHE A 73 75.90 -7.47 -1.32
N LEU A 74 74.98 -6.52 -1.53
CA LEU A 74 74.51 -6.12 -2.87
C LEU A 74 75.65 -5.54 -3.76
N GLN A 75 76.74 -5.07 -3.16
CA GLN A 75 77.94 -4.66 -3.89
C GLN A 75 78.63 -5.81 -4.66
N TYR A 76 78.29 -7.06 -4.37
CA TYR A 76 78.78 -8.26 -5.07
C TYR A 76 77.80 -8.78 -6.13
N ASN A 77 77.03 -7.87 -6.75
CA ASN A 77 75.98 -8.18 -7.74
C ASN A 77 76.46 -9.07 -8.91
N GLU A 78 77.68 -8.85 -9.41
CA GLU A 78 78.24 -9.65 -10.52
C GLU A 78 78.41 -11.12 -10.12
N LEU A 79 78.98 -11.37 -8.94
CA LEU A 79 79.10 -12.71 -8.36
C LEU A 79 77.71 -13.34 -8.14
N LEU A 80 76.79 -12.59 -7.55
CA LEU A 80 75.47 -13.09 -7.19
C LEU A 80 74.68 -13.55 -8.43
N ARG A 81 74.64 -12.74 -9.50
CA ARG A 81 73.95 -13.11 -10.75
C ARG A 81 74.59 -14.31 -11.45
N GLU A 82 75.91 -14.35 -11.54
CA GLU A 82 76.64 -15.46 -12.20
C GLU A 82 76.41 -16.82 -11.53
N PHE A 83 76.22 -16.85 -10.21
CA PHE A 83 75.90 -18.08 -9.46
C PHE A 83 74.40 -18.32 -9.25
N GLY A 84 73.54 -17.57 -9.92
CA GLY A 84 72.11 -17.86 -10.04
C GLY A 84 71.20 -17.18 -9.01
N VAL A 85 71.63 -16.13 -8.33
CA VAL A 85 70.74 -15.24 -7.57
C VAL A 85 69.87 -14.45 -8.55
N LYS A 86 68.56 -14.49 -8.36
CA LYS A 86 67.60 -13.78 -9.22
C LYS A 86 67.54 -12.29 -8.86
N GLU A 87 67.32 -11.45 -9.85
CA GLU A 87 67.15 -10.00 -9.64
C GLU A 87 65.84 -9.69 -8.89
N THR A 88 64.76 -10.28 -9.36
CA THR A 88 63.44 -10.37 -8.71
C THR A 88 62.83 -11.72 -9.09
N LEU A 89 61.72 -12.09 -8.46
CA LEU A 89 60.90 -13.25 -8.83
C LEU A 89 60.15 -12.99 -10.14
N ALA A 90 59.89 -14.07 -10.88
CA ALA A 90 58.90 -14.04 -11.96
C ALA A 90 57.47 -14.02 -11.40
N ASP A 91 56.50 -13.58 -12.20
CA ASP A 91 55.10 -13.46 -11.80
C ASP A 91 54.51 -14.81 -11.34
N GLU A 92 54.85 -15.88 -12.04
CA GLU A 92 54.41 -17.25 -11.76
C GLU A 92 54.96 -17.79 -10.44
N GLU A 93 56.14 -17.32 -10.01
CA GLU A 93 56.74 -17.69 -8.73
C GLU A 93 56.04 -16.96 -7.57
N ILE A 94 55.54 -15.74 -7.80
CA ILE A 94 54.76 -14.98 -6.81
C ILE A 94 53.36 -15.58 -6.66
N GLU A 95 52.74 -16.02 -7.76
CA GLU A 95 51.50 -16.81 -7.73
C GLU A 95 51.68 -18.14 -6.98
N ALA A 96 52.81 -18.84 -7.18
CA ALA A 96 53.08 -20.11 -6.51
C ALA A 96 53.12 -19.97 -4.97
N ILE A 97 53.69 -18.88 -4.43
CA ILE A 97 53.68 -18.61 -2.98
C ILE A 97 52.24 -18.60 -2.44
N LEU A 98 51.26 -18.08 -3.18
CA LEU A 98 49.87 -18.03 -2.74
C LEU A 98 49.24 -19.43 -2.65
N SER A 99 49.62 -20.34 -3.56
CA SER A 99 49.28 -21.76 -3.48
C SER A 99 50.00 -22.47 -2.33
N ASP A 100 51.30 -22.22 -2.14
CA ASP A 100 52.07 -22.78 -1.03
C ASP A 100 51.46 -22.38 0.33
N ILE A 101 51.01 -21.13 0.47
CA ILE A 101 50.30 -20.67 1.68
C ILE A 101 49.00 -21.46 1.88
N LYS A 102 48.25 -21.77 0.80
CA LYS A 102 47.03 -22.57 0.90
C LYS A 102 47.34 -24.00 1.35
N GLU A 103 48.28 -24.69 0.71
CA GLU A 103 48.67 -26.06 1.10
C GLU A 103 49.13 -26.10 2.57
N ASN A 104 49.95 -25.13 3.00
CA ASN A 104 50.40 -25.01 4.39
C ASN A 104 49.28 -24.69 5.40
N ILE A 105 48.11 -24.21 4.96
CA ILE A 105 46.92 -23.98 5.80
C ILE A 105 46.03 -25.22 5.81
N ASP A 106 45.82 -25.85 4.64
CA ASP A 106 45.00 -27.06 4.48
C ASP A 106 45.58 -28.26 5.25
N ASP A 107 46.91 -28.36 5.38
CA ASP A 107 47.61 -29.37 6.20
C ASP A 107 47.38 -29.24 7.73
N ARG A 108 46.70 -28.19 8.19
CA ARG A 108 46.44 -27.94 9.62
C ARG A 108 45.09 -28.47 10.06
N ILE A 109 44.98 -28.84 11.34
CA ILE A 109 43.72 -29.31 11.93
C ILE A 109 43.42 -28.47 13.18
N PRO A 110 42.40 -27.58 13.16
CA PRO A 110 41.61 -27.16 11.99
C PRO A 110 42.42 -26.34 10.95
N PRO A 111 41.98 -26.28 9.67
CA PRO A 111 42.73 -25.69 8.57
C PRO A 111 42.63 -24.15 8.54
N TYR A 112 43.21 -23.51 9.57
CA TYR A 112 43.18 -22.06 9.76
C TYR A 112 44.57 -21.42 9.61
N GLY A 113 44.60 -20.28 8.93
CA GLY A 113 45.81 -19.48 8.76
C GLY A 113 46.11 -18.56 9.94
N LYS A 114 47.34 -18.03 9.97
CA LYS A 114 47.80 -17.03 10.96
C LYS A 114 47.66 -15.61 10.40
N PRO A 115 47.47 -14.56 11.22
CA PRO A 115 47.34 -13.19 10.74
C PRO A 115 48.50 -12.66 9.88
N SER A 116 49.72 -13.21 10.01
CA SER A 116 50.85 -12.92 9.13
C SER A 116 50.69 -13.49 7.72
N GLU A 117 50.03 -14.65 7.61
CA GLU A 117 49.77 -15.36 6.35
C GLU A 117 48.59 -14.70 5.62
N LEU A 118 47.58 -14.22 6.35
CA LEU A 118 46.51 -13.35 5.81
C LEU A 118 47.08 -12.08 5.18
N LYS A 119 47.91 -11.34 5.92
CA LYS A 119 48.53 -10.10 5.43
C LYS A 119 49.42 -10.32 4.21
N MET A 120 50.15 -11.43 4.15
CA MET A 120 50.92 -11.78 2.96
C MET A 120 50.00 -12.09 1.77
N SER A 121 48.95 -12.88 1.98
CA SER A 121 47.99 -13.23 0.92
C SER A 121 47.31 -11.99 0.34
N ILE A 122 46.90 -11.06 1.22
CA ILE A 122 46.34 -9.76 0.81
C ILE A 122 47.39 -8.93 0.06
N ALA A 123 48.63 -8.84 0.53
CA ALA A 123 49.69 -8.06 -0.12
C ALA A 123 50.01 -8.60 -1.53
N ILE A 124 50.07 -9.92 -1.71
CA ILE A 124 50.27 -10.58 -3.01
C ILE A 124 49.09 -10.24 -3.94
N LEU A 125 47.84 -10.40 -3.50
CA LEU A 125 46.65 -10.08 -4.30
C LEU A 125 46.57 -8.58 -4.67
N ASP A 126 46.93 -7.68 -3.75
CA ASP A 126 46.98 -6.24 -4.00
C ASP A 126 48.08 -5.84 -4.99
N TRP A 127 49.22 -6.55 -4.97
CA TRP A 127 50.30 -6.40 -5.95
C TRP A 127 49.89 -6.96 -7.33
N MET A 128 49.26 -8.14 -7.38
CA MET A 128 48.74 -8.70 -8.63
C MET A 128 47.69 -7.77 -9.27
N ARG A 129 46.81 -7.17 -8.46
CA ARG A 129 45.86 -6.14 -8.88
C ARG A 129 46.54 -4.92 -9.49
N LYS A 130 47.54 -4.36 -8.81
CA LYS A 130 48.28 -3.15 -9.28
C LYS A 130 49.06 -3.38 -10.57
N ASN A 131 49.40 -4.63 -10.88
CA ASN A 131 50.14 -5.02 -12.08
C ASN A 131 49.27 -5.77 -13.10
N GLU A 132 47.95 -5.69 -13.00
CA GLU A 132 46.95 -6.22 -13.94
C GLU A 132 47.19 -7.68 -14.36
N LYS A 133 47.52 -8.57 -13.40
CA LYS A 133 47.79 -9.99 -13.68
C LYS A 133 46.52 -10.75 -14.10
N ASN A 134 46.71 -11.83 -14.86
CA ASN A 134 45.62 -12.73 -15.23
C ASN A 134 45.19 -13.61 -14.05
N LEU A 135 43.88 -13.84 -13.92
CA LEU A 135 43.31 -14.65 -12.85
C LEU A 135 42.96 -16.05 -13.34
N LYS A 136 43.02 -17.03 -12.43
CA LYS A 136 42.63 -18.43 -12.66
C LYS A 136 41.51 -18.78 -11.69
N ASP A 137 40.56 -19.60 -12.10
CA ASP A 137 39.47 -20.11 -11.23
C ASP A 137 39.99 -20.81 -9.96
N THR A 138 41.22 -21.33 -10.02
CA THR A 138 41.94 -22.01 -8.94
C THR A 138 42.80 -21.09 -8.07
N THR A 139 42.91 -19.79 -8.37
CA THR A 139 43.69 -18.83 -7.57
C THR A 139 43.17 -18.82 -6.11
N PRO A 140 44.02 -19.05 -5.10
CA PRO A 140 43.59 -19.04 -3.69
C PRO A 140 43.23 -17.62 -3.20
N VAL A 141 42.10 -17.48 -2.51
CA VAL A 141 41.62 -16.20 -1.96
C VAL A 141 41.32 -16.35 -0.46
N PRO A 142 41.66 -15.35 0.39
CA PRO A 142 41.27 -15.33 1.81
C PRO A 142 39.76 -15.35 2.01
N VAL A 143 39.28 -16.30 2.80
CA VAL A 143 37.86 -16.47 3.16
C VAL A 143 37.67 -16.57 4.67
N MET A 144 36.53 -16.08 5.14
CA MET A 144 36.08 -16.17 6.53
C MET A 144 35.86 -17.63 6.93
N ALA A 145 36.40 -17.99 8.09
CA ALA A 145 36.15 -19.26 8.76
C ALA A 145 35.53 -19.03 10.15
N GLN A 146 35.14 -20.12 10.83
CA GLN A 146 34.49 -20.04 12.14
C GLN A 146 35.35 -19.28 13.16
N ASN A 147 34.69 -18.52 14.06
CA ASN A 147 35.32 -17.75 15.14
C ASN A 147 36.36 -16.70 14.67
N GLN A 148 36.08 -15.95 13.59
CA GLN A 148 36.96 -14.92 13.02
C GLN A 148 38.35 -15.44 12.60
N ASN A 149 38.47 -16.74 12.34
CA ASN A 149 39.64 -17.29 11.67
C ASN A 149 39.50 -17.12 10.16
N PHE A 150 40.57 -17.38 9.40
CA PHE A 150 40.52 -17.40 7.94
C PHE A 150 41.15 -18.68 7.38
N THR A 151 40.78 -19.00 6.14
CA THR A 151 41.46 -20.00 5.31
C THR A 151 41.58 -19.49 3.87
N LEU A 152 42.17 -20.26 2.96
CA LEU A 152 42.28 -19.93 1.54
C LEU A 152 41.44 -20.91 0.72
N GLN A 153 40.59 -20.38 -0.18
CA GLN A 153 39.76 -21.22 -1.06
C GLN A 153 39.85 -20.77 -2.52
N PRO A 154 39.52 -21.63 -3.50
CA PRO A 154 39.53 -21.27 -4.91
C PRO A 154 38.63 -20.07 -5.22
N LEU A 155 39.08 -19.21 -6.13
CA LEU A 155 38.34 -18.05 -6.61
C LEU A 155 36.92 -18.42 -7.08
N LYS A 156 36.78 -19.54 -7.81
CA LYS A 156 35.49 -20.02 -8.33
C LYS A 156 34.42 -20.30 -7.26
N THR A 157 34.83 -20.70 -6.06
CA THR A 157 33.93 -21.03 -4.94
C THR A 157 33.78 -19.89 -3.93
N THR A 158 34.46 -18.76 -4.15
CA THR A 158 34.46 -17.61 -3.25
C THR A 158 33.35 -16.63 -3.60
N VAL A 159 32.70 -16.03 -2.60
CA VAL A 159 31.63 -15.02 -2.73
C VAL A 159 31.87 -13.84 -1.81
N PHE A 160 31.33 -12.67 -2.14
CA PHE A 160 31.31 -11.48 -1.31
C PHE A 160 29.99 -11.45 -0.52
N CYS A 161 30.05 -11.27 0.82
CA CYS A 161 28.83 -11.21 1.63
C CYS A 161 28.21 -9.81 1.55
N ASP A 162 27.04 -9.74 0.94
CA ASP A 162 26.21 -8.54 0.76
C ASP A 162 24.85 -8.64 1.49
N ILE A 163 24.66 -9.71 2.26
CA ILE A 163 23.45 -10.03 3.03
C ILE A 163 23.75 -9.87 4.53
N SER A 164 22.73 -9.63 5.36
CA SER A 164 22.88 -9.52 6.82
C SER A 164 23.37 -10.83 7.48
N ASP A 165 24.00 -10.70 8.65
CA ASP A 165 24.52 -11.83 9.44
C ASP A 165 23.46 -12.90 9.72
N ASP A 166 22.19 -12.49 9.90
CA ASP A 166 21.06 -13.41 10.10
C ASP A 166 20.83 -14.29 8.86
N GLY A 167 20.74 -13.69 7.66
CA GLY A 167 20.53 -14.43 6.41
C GLY A 167 21.72 -15.33 6.03
N LEU A 168 22.95 -14.97 6.43
CA LEU A 168 24.13 -15.80 6.24
C LEU A 168 24.14 -17.06 7.13
N ASN A 169 23.37 -17.10 8.22
CA ASN A 169 23.32 -18.26 9.11
C ASN A 169 22.26 -19.29 8.69
N ASP A 170 21.16 -18.85 8.07
CA ASP A 170 20.15 -19.75 7.51
C ASP A 170 20.73 -20.55 6.33
N LEU A 171 21.48 -19.90 5.43
CA LEU A 171 22.13 -20.51 4.26
C LEU A 171 23.25 -21.53 4.58
N LYS A 172 23.70 -21.64 5.84
CA LYS A 172 24.71 -22.64 6.26
C LYS A 172 24.10 -23.98 6.67
N GLN A 173 22.77 -24.12 6.61
CA GLN A 173 22.08 -25.38 6.89
C GLN A 173 21.90 -26.24 5.62
N ASP A 174 21.94 -25.61 4.45
CA ASP A 174 21.94 -26.28 3.15
C ASP A 174 23.39 -26.56 2.71
N GLU A 175 23.69 -27.78 2.27
CA GLU A 175 25.06 -28.29 2.06
C GLU A 175 25.77 -27.74 0.78
N GLU A 176 25.56 -26.47 0.42
CA GLU A 176 26.20 -25.85 -0.74
C GLU A 176 27.64 -25.37 -0.48
N GLU A 177 28.58 -25.79 -1.33
CA GLU A 177 29.96 -25.30 -1.26
C GLU A 177 30.09 -23.85 -1.79
N PHE A 178 30.09 -22.90 -0.86
CA PHE A 178 30.53 -21.51 -1.08
C PHE A 178 31.29 -20.96 0.13
N TYR A 179 32.19 -20.00 -0.11
CA TYR A 179 33.04 -19.43 0.94
C TYR A 179 33.05 -17.90 0.87
N VAL A 180 32.69 -17.24 1.97
CA VAL A 180 32.67 -15.77 2.06
C VAL A 180 34.08 -15.21 2.14
N ILE A 181 34.43 -14.24 1.29
CA ILE A 181 35.73 -13.55 1.29
C ILE A 181 36.02 -12.87 2.65
N HIS A 182 37.29 -12.87 3.06
CA HIS A 182 37.71 -12.30 4.34
C HIS A 182 37.60 -10.77 4.36
N GLU A 183 37.09 -10.20 5.46
CA GLU A 183 36.79 -8.76 5.61
C GLU A 183 38.00 -7.83 5.41
N GLU A 184 39.21 -8.27 5.77
CA GLU A 184 40.45 -7.51 5.52
C GLU A 184 40.83 -7.38 4.02
N VAL A 185 40.21 -8.16 3.11
CA VAL A 185 40.43 -8.00 1.66
C VAL A 185 39.70 -6.75 1.17
N LEU A 186 40.44 -5.77 0.68
CA LEU A 186 39.88 -4.50 0.22
C LEU A 186 38.79 -4.72 -0.86
N PRO A 187 37.65 -4.00 -0.83
CA PRO A 187 36.58 -4.15 -1.83
C PRO A 187 37.04 -3.90 -3.28
N VAL A 188 38.03 -3.03 -3.48
CA VAL A 188 38.67 -2.80 -4.79
C VAL A 188 39.45 -4.02 -5.29
N THR A 189 39.95 -4.88 -4.40
CA THR A 189 40.63 -6.15 -4.71
C THR A 189 39.61 -7.23 -4.98
N ALA A 190 38.56 -7.35 -4.14
CA ALA A 190 37.44 -8.27 -4.39
C ALA A 190 36.75 -8.00 -5.75
N LYS A 191 36.56 -6.72 -6.10
CA LYS A 191 36.00 -6.31 -7.41
C LYS A 191 36.94 -6.65 -8.57
N TRP A 192 38.25 -6.47 -8.42
CA TRP A 192 39.23 -6.89 -9.44
C TRP A 192 39.27 -8.42 -9.61
N LEU A 193 39.12 -9.17 -8.51
CA LEU A 193 38.97 -10.63 -8.51
C LEU A 193 37.66 -11.12 -9.16
N LYS A 194 36.73 -10.22 -9.52
CA LYS A 194 35.40 -10.53 -10.11
C LYS A 194 34.53 -11.47 -9.24
N ILE A 195 34.75 -11.47 -7.93
CA ILE A 195 34.04 -12.34 -6.98
C ILE A 195 32.53 -12.04 -7.01
N PRO A 196 31.64 -13.04 -7.18
CA PRO A 196 30.19 -12.87 -7.10
C PRO A 196 29.73 -12.30 -5.77
N PHE A 197 28.64 -11.54 -5.76
CA PHE A 197 27.88 -11.34 -4.53
C PHE A 197 27.15 -12.65 -4.16
N LEU A 198 26.98 -12.91 -2.87
CA LEU A 198 26.25 -14.09 -2.39
C LEU A 198 24.81 -14.06 -2.90
N SER A 199 24.18 -12.88 -2.91
CA SER A 199 22.83 -12.72 -3.49
C SER A 199 22.75 -13.17 -4.95
N THR A 200 23.74 -12.87 -5.83
CA THR A 200 23.64 -13.22 -7.27
C THR A 200 23.45 -14.71 -7.50
N ARG A 201 24.18 -15.53 -6.73
CA ARG A 201 24.25 -16.98 -6.92
C ARG A 201 22.90 -17.65 -6.63
N ILE A 202 22.13 -17.05 -5.73
CA ILE A 202 20.75 -17.44 -5.42
C ILE A 202 19.82 -17.11 -6.61
N LEU A 203 20.11 -16.06 -7.40
CA LEU A 203 19.15 -15.49 -8.36
C LEU A 203 19.11 -16.16 -9.76
N LYS A 204 20.14 -16.89 -10.20
CA LYS A 204 20.04 -17.83 -11.35
C LYS A 204 20.90 -19.08 -11.09
N PRO A 205 20.29 -20.25 -10.82
CA PRO A 205 20.99 -21.51 -10.80
C PRO A 205 21.17 -22.03 -12.23
N GLN A 206 22.33 -21.78 -12.84
CA GLN A 206 22.73 -22.49 -14.06
C GLN A 206 24.20 -22.91 -14.00
N ILE A 207 24.40 -24.23 -14.17
CA ILE A 207 25.36 -24.95 -15.02
C ILE A 207 25.66 -26.29 -14.32
N ILE A 208 25.72 -27.40 -15.09
CA ILE A 208 25.70 -28.83 -14.67
C ILE A 208 24.25 -29.27 -14.32
N VAL A 209 23.51 -30.10 -15.09
CA VAL A 209 23.85 -31.13 -16.09
C VAL A 209 22.93 -31.04 -17.34
N ASP A 210 23.42 -31.60 -18.44
CA ASP A 210 22.86 -31.89 -19.77
C ASP A 210 21.33 -31.98 -20.01
N GLU A 211 20.97 -31.45 -21.18
CA GLU A 211 19.83 -31.74 -22.09
C GLU A 211 18.85 -32.89 -21.73
N GLU A 212 17.59 -32.57 -21.39
CA GLU A 212 16.36 -33.19 -21.96
C GLU A 212 15.07 -32.42 -21.54
N GLU A 213 13.95 -32.68 -22.24
CA GLU A 213 12.74 -31.82 -22.34
C GLU A 213 11.76 -31.85 -21.13
N TYR A 214 11.08 -30.72 -20.85
CA TYR A 214 9.69 -30.64 -20.34
C TYR A 214 9.03 -29.28 -20.74
N GLU A 215 7.69 -29.20 -20.87
CA GLU A 215 6.91 -28.00 -21.30
C GLU A 215 6.77 -26.93 -20.18
N GLY A 216 6.04 -25.81 -20.25
CA GLY A 216 4.98 -25.26 -21.14
C GLY A 216 4.83 -23.74 -20.93
N ILE A 217 3.68 -23.10 -20.58
CA ILE A 217 2.53 -22.42 -21.26
C ILE A 217 2.59 -20.84 -21.04
N GLU A 218 1.61 -19.99 -21.42
CA GLU A 218 1.86 -18.85 -22.36
C GLU A 218 0.91 -17.55 -22.34
N GLN A 219 1.43 -16.28 -22.45
CA GLN A 219 0.76 -14.92 -22.27
C GLN A 219 0.81 -13.92 -23.48
N CYS A 220 -0.32 -13.38 -23.97
CA CYS A 220 -0.49 -12.59 -25.23
C CYS A 220 -0.74 -11.08 -25.01
N GLY A 221 -1.30 -10.32 -25.98
CA GLY A 221 -1.64 -8.89 -25.81
C GLY A 221 -0.75 -7.92 -26.61
N GLN A 222 -1.18 -6.66 -26.86
CA GLN A 222 -0.64 -5.94 -28.04
C GLN A 222 0.80 -5.48 -27.87
N THR A 223 1.70 -6.21 -28.52
CA THR A 223 3.06 -5.78 -28.79
C THR A 223 3.06 -4.74 -29.90
N GLU A 224 2.96 -3.50 -29.47
CA GLU A 224 3.97 -2.51 -29.77
C GLU A 224 5.39 -3.16 -29.86
N PRO A 225 6.32 -2.70 -30.74
CA PRO A 225 7.63 -3.33 -30.93
C PRO A 225 8.31 -3.45 -29.59
N ILE A 226 8.96 -4.58 -29.32
CA ILE A 226 9.50 -4.82 -27.98
C ILE A 226 10.39 -3.66 -27.49
N THR A 227 11.22 -3.06 -28.35
CA THR A 227 12.05 -1.89 -28.02
C THR A 227 11.28 -0.60 -27.72
N LEU A 228 10.09 -0.46 -28.27
CA LEU A 228 9.25 0.74 -28.19
C LEU A 228 8.15 0.59 -27.13
N ARG A 229 7.73 -0.65 -26.85
CA ARG A 229 6.96 -1.06 -25.68
C ARG A 229 7.81 -0.93 -24.43
N ILE A 230 9.04 -1.47 -24.47
CA ILE A 230 10.07 -1.17 -23.47
C ILE A 230 10.29 0.35 -23.36
N LYS A 231 10.39 1.11 -24.47
CA LYS A 231 10.56 2.58 -24.38
C LYS A 231 9.36 3.32 -23.76
N ASN A 232 8.12 2.88 -24.01
CA ASN A 232 6.94 3.53 -23.44
C ASN A 232 6.68 3.07 -21.99
N ILE A 233 6.97 1.81 -21.65
CA ILE A 233 7.06 1.33 -20.26
C ILE A 233 8.15 2.14 -19.50
N LEU A 234 9.37 2.25 -20.02
CA LEU A 234 10.47 3.08 -19.48
C LEU A 234 10.22 4.60 -19.54
N LYS A 235 9.06 5.06 -20.03
CA LYS A 235 8.59 6.45 -19.99
C LYS A 235 7.37 6.64 -19.08
N GLU A 236 6.86 5.54 -18.56
CA GLU A 236 5.82 5.49 -17.54
C GLU A 236 6.46 5.13 -16.19
N TYR A 237 7.63 4.49 -16.24
CA TYR A 237 8.58 4.25 -15.17
C TYR A 237 9.57 5.43 -15.16
N ASP A 238 9.12 6.59 -14.69
CA ASP A 238 9.93 7.82 -14.63
C ASP A 238 10.96 7.81 -13.46
N ASP A 239 11.08 6.70 -12.73
CA ASP A 239 12.00 6.49 -11.61
C ASP A 239 12.80 5.17 -11.83
N GLU A 240 14.12 5.21 -11.60
CA GLU A 240 15.04 4.08 -11.82
C GLU A 240 14.67 2.83 -10.98
N ASN A 241 13.83 3.01 -9.95
CA ASN A 241 13.37 1.97 -9.03
C ASN A 241 12.11 1.20 -9.49
N ASP A 242 11.36 1.67 -10.49
CA ASP A 242 10.08 1.03 -10.86
C ASP A 242 10.27 -0.36 -11.49
N ILE A 243 11.42 -0.61 -12.13
CA ILE A 243 11.80 -1.94 -12.64
C ILE A 243 11.94 -2.98 -11.52
N PHE A 244 12.32 -2.56 -10.31
CA PHE A 244 12.40 -3.43 -9.14
C PHE A 244 10.99 -3.74 -8.60
N LYS A 245 10.07 -2.78 -8.59
CA LYS A 245 8.69 -3.00 -8.12
C LYS A 245 7.97 -4.06 -8.96
N GLU A 246 8.07 -3.95 -10.28
CA GLU A 246 7.33 -4.83 -11.20
C GLU A 246 7.89 -6.25 -11.30
N LEU A 247 9.20 -6.42 -11.11
CA LEU A 247 9.79 -7.75 -10.96
C LEU A 247 9.47 -8.36 -9.57
N LEU A 248 9.26 -7.55 -8.52
CA LEU A 248 8.74 -7.98 -7.20
C LEU A 248 7.26 -8.35 -7.28
N GLN A 249 6.51 -7.65 -8.12
CA GLN A 249 5.13 -7.93 -8.46
C GLN A 249 5.07 -9.28 -9.22
N ASN A 250 5.90 -9.48 -10.25
CA ASN A 250 5.98 -10.77 -10.96
C ASN A 250 6.37 -11.96 -10.09
N ALA A 251 7.19 -11.74 -9.06
CA ALA A 251 7.41 -12.72 -8.01
C ALA A 251 6.13 -13.05 -7.21
N GLU A 252 5.41 -12.03 -6.74
CA GLU A 252 4.25 -12.20 -5.87
C GLU A 252 3.09 -12.95 -6.56
N ASP A 253 2.84 -12.74 -7.86
CA ASP A 253 1.82 -13.51 -8.62
C ASP A 253 2.18 -14.99 -8.78
N ALA A 254 3.48 -15.30 -8.91
CA ALA A 254 3.95 -16.69 -8.97
C ALA A 254 3.74 -17.42 -7.63
N GLY A 255 3.38 -16.70 -6.57
CA GLY A 255 3.25 -17.20 -5.20
C GLY A 255 4.51 -16.98 -4.36
N ALA A 256 5.51 -16.26 -4.88
CA ALA A 256 6.81 -16.18 -4.25
C ALA A 256 6.77 -15.43 -2.91
N ILE A 257 7.34 -16.09 -1.91
CA ILE A 257 7.45 -15.61 -0.52
C ILE A 257 8.64 -14.65 -0.34
N THR A 258 9.58 -14.65 -1.28
CA THR A 258 10.71 -13.72 -1.36
C THR A 258 11.04 -13.38 -2.81
N CYS A 259 11.29 -12.10 -3.06
CA CYS A 259 11.88 -11.60 -4.29
C CYS A 259 13.16 -10.83 -3.97
N GLY A 260 14.22 -11.09 -4.73
CA GLY A 260 15.54 -10.49 -4.56
C GLY A 260 15.97 -9.77 -5.83
N PHE A 261 16.55 -8.58 -5.65
CA PHE A 261 17.20 -7.81 -6.70
C PHE A 261 18.65 -7.62 -6.41
N MET A 262 19.45 -7.61 -7.46
CA MET A 262 20.85 -7.29 -7.33
C MET A 262 21.44 -6.78 -8.64
N LEU A 263 22.03 -5.59 -8.60
CA LEU A 263 22.80 -5.03 -9.72
C LEU A 263 24.16 -5.73 -9.83
N ASP A 264 24.29 -6.57 -10.84
CA ASP A 264 25.51 -7.26 -11.19
C ASP A 264 26.36 -6.38 -12.12
N PHE A 265 27.33 -5.67 -11.57
CA PHE A 265 28.25 -4.84 -12.37
C PHE A 265 29.45 -5.60 -12.98
N ARG A 266 29.40 -6.94 -13.05
CA ARG A 266 30.47 -7.75 -13.63
C ARG A 266 30.45 -7.67 -15.17
N VAL A 267 31.63 -7.92 -15.77
CA VAL A 267 31.81 -7.95 -17.23
C VAL A 267 32.52 -9.26 -17.61
N HIS A 268 31.89 -10.00 -18.51
CA HIS A 268 32.25 -11.35 -18.92
C HIS A 268 32.99 -11.36 -20.28
N PRO A 269 33.82 -12.38 -20.57
CA PRO A 269 34.56 -12.47 -21.84
C PRO A 269 33.65 -12.59 -23.07
N THR A 270 34.11 -12.15 -24.24
CA THR A 270 33.33 -12.16 -25.49
C THR A 270 33.64 -13.36 -26.40
N GLU A 271 34.49 -14.27 -25.94
CA GLU A 271 34.99 -15.43 -26.68
C GLU A 271 34.08 -16.65 -26.44
N GLY A 272 33.66 -17.33 -27.51
CA GLY A 272 32.73 -18.48 -27.43
C GLY A 272 31.25 -18.12 -27.39
N LEU A 273 30.88 -16.88 -27.70
CA LEU A 273 29.49 -16.44 -27.80
C LEU A 273 28.77 -17.00 -29.05
N ILE A 274 27.44 -17.10 -28.96
CA ILE A 274 26.58 -17.62 -30.03
C ILE A 274 26.60 -16.71 -31.28
N ASP A 275 26.77 -15.39 -31.08
CA ASP A 275 26.91 -14.38 -32.13
C ASP A 275 27.86 -13.27 -31.63
N GLU A 276 28.70 -12.71 -32.53
CA GLU A 276 29.67 -11.66 -32.17
C GLU A 276 29.01 -10.38 -31.62
N GLY A 277 27.76 -10.09 -32.03
CA GLY A 277 26.99 -8.95 -31.52
C GLY A 277 26.57 -9.07 -30.05
N MET A 278 26.58 -10.29 -29.47
CA MET A 278 26.24 -10.49 -28.06
C MET A 278 27.34 -10.04 -27.08
N ALA A 279 28.50 -9.61 -27.58
CA ALA A 279 29.56 -9.00 -26.78
C ALA A 279 29.06 -7.84 -25.89
N LEU A 280 28.04 -7.11 -26.36
CA LEU A 280 27.42 -5.99 -25.64
C LEU A 280 26.53 -6.45 -24.46
N CYS A 281 26.05 -7.68 -24.47
CA CYS A 281 25.16 -8.24 -23.43
C CYS A 281 25.93 -8.87 -22.26
N ASN A 282 27.25 -9.03 -22.37
CA ASN A 282 28.13 -9.58 -21.33
C ASN A 282 28.65 -8.53 -20.34
N GLY A 283 28.04 -7.34 -20.31
CA GLY A 283 28.36 -6.27 -19.37
C GLY A 283 27.51 -6.29 -18.10
N PRO A 284 27.49 -5.16 -17.35
CA PRO A 284 26.66 -5.00 -16.17
C PRO A 284 25.17 -5.26 -16.46
N CYS A 285 24.50 -6.00 -15.57
CA CYS A 285 23.07 -6.30 -15.68
C CYS A 285 22.37 -6.29 -14.32
N LEU A 286 21.11 -5.86 -14.29
CA LEU A 286 20.25 -6.07 -13.12
C LEU A 286 19.77 -7.52 -13.11
N TRP A 287 19.95 -8.20 -11.99
CA TRP A 287 19.35 -9.49 -11.71
C TRP A 287 18.13 -9.31 -10.82
N ALA A 288 17.12 -10.13 -11.10
CA ALA A 288 15.90 -10.24 -10.34
C ALA A 288 15.57 -11.72 -10.21
N PHE A 289 15.10 -12.13 -9.04
CA PHE A 289 14.76 -13.50 -8.72
C PHE A 289 13.61 -13.54 -7.76
N ASN A 290 12.93 -14.67 -7.73
CA ASN A 290 12.01 -14.99 -6.68
C ASN A 290 12.10 -16.48 -6.34
N ASN A 291 11.62 -16.84 -5.15
CA ASN A 291 11.70 -18.22 -4.66
C ASN A 291 10.52 -19.11 -5.10
N GLU A 292 9.72 -18.70 -6.08
CA GLU A 292 8.87 -19.62 -6.81
C GLU A 292 9.47 -20.00 -8.16
N LEU A 293 9.17 -21.21 -8.60
CA LEU A 293 9.61 -21.69 -9.89
C LEU A 293 8.69 -21.14 -10.96
N PHE A 294 9.26 -20.70 -12.09
CA PHE A 294 8.50 -20.52 -13.31
C PHE A 294 7.73 -21.82 -13.57
N SER A 295 6.40 -21.76 -13.50
CA SER A 295 5.54 -22.88 -13.84
C SER A 295 5.71 -23.22 -15.32
N GLU A 296 5.01 -24.25 -15.82
CA GLU A 296 4.79 -24.30 -17.26
C GLU A 296 4.27 -22.92 -17.70
N GLU A 297 3.13 -22.47 -17.19
CA GLU A 297 2.44 -21.24 -17.59
C GLU A 297 3.28 -19.95 -17.58
N ASP A 298 4.48 -19.90 -17.00
CA ASP A 298 5.38 -18.72 -17.02
C ASP A 298 6.49 -18.78 -18.08
N TRP A 299 6.92 -19.97 -18.52
CA TRP A 299 8.02 -20.11 -19.47
C TRP A 299 7.63 -19.70 -20.90
N LYS A 300 6.50 -20.19 -21.39
CA LYS A 300 5.97 -19.75 -22.69
C LYS A 300 5.41 -18.31 -22.53
N ASN A 301 5.10 -17.79 -21.32
CA ASN A 301 4.77 -16.35 -21.08
C ASN A 301 5.94 -15.45 -21.50
N ILE A 302 7.12 -15.65 -20.90
CA ILE A 302 8.28 -14.79 -21.12
C ILE A 302 8.79 -14.85 -22.58
N VAL A 303 8.42 -15.91 -23.32
CA VAL A 303 8.77 -16.14 -24.74
C VAL A 303 7.73 -15.60 -25.75
N ARG A 304 6.51 -15.19 -25.34
CA ARG A 304 5.46 -14.69 -26.27
C ARG A 304 5.82 -13.43 -27.06
N ALA A 305 6.93 -12.76 -26.75
CA ALA A 305 7.55 -11.71 -27.58
C ALA A 305 7.62 -12.09 -29.08
N ASN A 306 7.74 -13.39 -29.41
CA ASN A 306 7.79 -13.89 -30.77
C ASN A 306 6.44 -13.94 -31.52
N ARG A 307 5.28 -13.93 -30.82
CA ARG A 307 3.97 -14.10 -31.49
C ARG A 307 3.66 -12.97 -32.47
N LEU A 308 3.95 -11.72 -32.12
CA LEU A 308 3.69 -10.60 -33.01
C LEU A 308 4.80 -10.35 -34.03
N GLU A 309 6.04 -10.79 -33.79
CA GLU A 309 6.98 -10.90 -34.90
C GLU A 309 6.37 -11.76 -36.02
N ASN A 310 5.69 -12.87 -35.67
CA ASN A 310 5.03 -13.72 -36.64
C ASN A 310 3.78 -13.06 -37.27
N SER A 311 2.88 -12.45 -36.47
CA SER A 311 1.70 -11.73 -37.00
C SER A 311 2.02 -10.44 -37.78
N LEU A 312 3.20 -9.83 -37.58
CA LEU A 312 3.68 -8.71 -38.40
C LEU A 312 4.43 -9.15 -39.66
N LYS A 313 5.27 -10.20 -39.60
CA LYS A 313 6.05 -10.69 -40.76
C LYS A 313 5.15 -11.04 -41.95
N THR A 314 3.88 -11.39 -41.70
CA THR A 314 2.87 -11.65 -42.73
C THR A 314 2.17 -10.40 -43.28
N LYS A 315 2.04 -9.31 -42.50
CA LYS A 315 1.36 -8.06 -42.91
C LYS A 315 2.30 -6.92 -43.33
N LEU A 316 3.55 -6.87 -42.86
CA LEU A 316 4.53 -5.80 -43.13
C LEU A 316 5.70 -6.30 -43.98
N LYS A 317 5.95 -5.64 -45.13
CA LYS A 317 7.02 -6.01 -46.08
C LYS A 317 8.43 -5.60 -45.64
N LEU A 318 8.55 -4.70 -44.68
CA LEU A 318 9.82 -4.20 -44.17
C LEU A 318 9.65 -3.83 -42.69
N LEU A 319 10.31 -4.57 -41.80
CA LEU A 319 10.39 -4.30 -40.37
C LEU A 319 11.87 -4.39 -39.99
N VAL A 320 12.44 -3.31 -39.49
CA VAL A 320 13.88 -3.19 -39.21
C VAL A 320 14.07 -2.77 -37.75
N LYS A 321 14.89 -3.52 -37.00
CA LYS A 321 15.27 -3.15 -35.63
C LYS A 321 16.44 -2.16 -35.73
N LEU A 322 16.29 -0.95 -35.19
CA LEU A 322 17.23 0.15 -35.45
C LEU A 322 18.67 -0.10 -34.94
N HIS A 323 18.85 -0.90 -33.89
CA HIS A 323 20.18 -1.35 -33.43
C HIS A 323 20.92 -2.18 -34.50
N GLN A 324 20.20 -2.86 -35.40
CA GLN A 324 20.80 -3.60 -36.53
C GLN A 324 21.33 -2.67 -37.64
N CYS A 325 21.15 -1.35 -37.51
CA CYS A 325 21.62 -0.35 -38.48
C CYS A 325 22.97 0.31 -38.09
N HIS A 326 23.74 -0.30 -37.19
CA HIS A 326 24.99 0.25 -36.63
C HIS A 326 24.82 1.63 -35.96
N LEU A 327 23.64 1.88 -35.41
CA LEU A 327 23.33 3.05 -34.62
C LEU A 327 23.56 2.71 -33.14
N THR A 328 23.98 3.71 -32.35
CA THR A 328 24.21 3.57 -30.90
C THR A 328 22.94 3.11 -30.18
N ASP A 329 23.04 2.20 -29.21
CA ASP A 329 21.88 1.61 -28.51
C ASP A 329 20.95 2.60 -27.79
N ASP A 330 21.31 3.88 -27.67
CA ASP A 330 20.45 4.95 -27.17
C ASP A 330 19.21 5.19 -28.07
N PRO A 331 17.98 4.89 -27.61
CA PRO A 331 16.75 5.10 -28.36
C PRO A 331 16.35 6.58 -28.51
N TYR A 332 17.03 7.52 -27.83
CA TYR A 332 16.84 8.97 -27.98
C TYR A 332 17.70 9.53 -29.11
N GLU A 333 19.00 9.19 -29.19
CA GLU A 333 19.81 9.49 -30.39
C GLU A 333 19.20 8.82 -31.63
N HIS A 334 18.70 7.58 -31.56
CA HIS A 334 17.91 6.98 -32.64
C HIS A 334 16.74 7.88 -33.09
N GLN A 335 15.93 8.38 -32.15
CA GLN A 335 14.76 9.19 -32.47
C GLN A 335 15.14 10.57 -33.03
N LYS A 336 16.24 11.15 -32.54
CA LYS A 336 16.83 12.41 -32.99
C LYS A 336 17.42 12.28 -34.41
N LEU A 337 18.13 11.19 -34.70
CA LEU A 337 18.64 10.86 -36.04
C LEU A 337 17.49 10.61 -37.04
N LEU A 338 16.42 9.92 -36.63
CA LEU A 338 15.21 9.75 -37.45
C LEU A 338 14.48 11.08 -37.74
N GLN A 339 14.56 12.06 -36.84
CA GLN A 339 14.03 13.41 -37.08
C GLN A 339 14.85 14.22 -38.10
N LEU A 340 16.10 13.85 -38.37
CA LEU A 340 16.94 14.46 -39.42
C LEU A 340 16.63 13.93 -40.84
N LEU A 341 15.88 12.82 -40.97
CA LEU A 341 15.47 12.30 -42.27
C LEU A 341 14.42 13.21 -42.93
N PRO A 342 14.41 13.34 -44.28
CA PRO A 342 13.36 14.06 -45.00
C PRO A 342 11.97 13.51 -44.65
N LYS A 343 10.95 14.38 -44.50
CA LYS A 343 9.57 13.99 -44.13
C LYS A 343 8.96 12.88 -45.00
N GLN A 344 9.41 12.75 -46.25
CA GLN A 344 8.95 11.73 -47.20
C GLN A 344 9.61 10.35 -46.99
N SER A 345 10.63 10.27 -46.14
CA SER A 345 11.45 9.08 -45.85
C SER A 345 11.57 8.78 -44.35
N GLN A 346 10.84 9.50 -43.50
CA GLN A 346 10.77 9.20 -42.06
C GLN A 346 10.07 7.86 -41.83
N LEU A 347 10.74 6.97 -41.09
CA LEU A 347 10.20 5.68 -40.69
C LEU A 347 9.08 5.88 -39.66
N LYS A 348 7.96 5.16 -39.81
CA LYS A 348 6.92 5.12 -38.79
C LYS A 348 7.33 4.18 -37.66
N LEU A 349 7.47 4.73 -36.46
CA LEU A 349 7.54 3.94 -35.24
C LEU A 349 6.23 3.18 -35.07
N LEU A 350 6.32 1.88 -34.78
CA LEU A 350 5.15 1.00 -34.86
C LEU A 350 4.11 1.29 -33.75
N SER A 351 4.49 1.90 -32.62
CA SER A 351 3.53 2.37 -31.59
C SER A 351 2.59 3.45 -32.12
N GLY A 352 2.99 4.16 -33.19
CA GLY A 352 2.11 5.08 -33.91
C GLY A 352 1.16 4.41 -34.91
N VAL A 353 1.13 3.07 -34.98
CA VAL A 353 0.21 2.29 -35.84
C VAL A 353 -0.38 1.06 -35.13
N ILE A 354 -0.10 0.88 -33.85
CA ILE A 354 -0.56 -0.24 -33.03
C ILE A 354 -1.29 0.28 -31.79
N SER A 355 -2.48 -0.26 -31.47
CA SER A 355 -3.31 0.19 -30.36
C SER A 355 -4.16 -0.94 -29.76
N VAL A 356 -3.93 -1.28 -28.49
CA VAL A 356 -4.70 -2.31 -27.75
C VAL A 356 -6.19 -1.97 -27.83
N ASN A 357 -7.02 -2.98 -28.06
CA ASN A 357 -8.48 -2.84 -28.00
C ASN A 357 -9.10 -3.93 -27.14
N LEU A 358 -10.30 -3.69 -26.66
CA LEU A 358 -11.15 -4.70 -26.02
C LEU A 358 -11.73 -5.63 -27.09
N VAL A 359 -11.84 -6.94 -26.82
CA VAL A 359 -12.51 -7.87 -27.75
C VAL A 359 -14.02 -7.63 -27.69
N ASP A 360 -14.57 -7.02 -28.75
CA ASP A 360 -16.00 -6.70 -28.83
C ASP A 360 -16.85 -7.98 -28.74
N GLY A 361 -17.70 -8.04 -27.70
CA GLY A 361 -18.64 -9.15 -27.46
C GLY A 361 -18.30 -10.08 -26.29
N GLN A 362 -17.18 -9.89 -25.58
CA GLN A 362 -16.76 -10.73 -24.45
C GLN A 362 -16.68 -10.01 -23.08
N VAL A 363 -17.32 -8.84 -22.94
CA VAL A 363 -17.39 -8.13 -21.65
C VAL A 363 -18.51 -8.75 -20.81
N GLU A 364 -18.19 -9.84 -20.13
CA GLU A 364 -19.07 -10.43 -19.12
C GLU A 364 -18.98 -9.57 -17.86
N HIS A 365 -20.06 -8.87 -17.50
CA HIS A 365 -20.10 -8.08 -16.26
C HIS A 365 -20.05 -8.98 -15.03
N CYS A 366 -19.38 -8.52 -13.98
CA CYS A 366 -19.32 -9.23 -12.70
C CYS A 366 -20.72 -9.45 -12.10
N ASP A 367 -21.01 -10.67 -11.64
CA ASP A 367 -22.28 -11.09 -11.02
C ASP A 367 -22.74 -10.19 -9.85
N TYR A 368 -21.78 -9.59 -9.13
CA TYR A 368 -22.05 -8.70 -8.00
C TYR A 368 -22.42 -7.26 -8.41
N GLY A 369 -22.19 -6.86 -9.66
CA GLY A 369 -22.50 -5.53 -10.18
C GLY A 369 -21.97 -4.39 -9.30
N SER A 370 -22.83 -3.43 -8.95
CA SER A 370 -22.51 -2.32 -8.04
C SER A 370 -22.27 -2.72 -6.58
N SER A 371 -22.52 -3.98 -6.21
CA SER A 371 -22.20 -4.54 -4.89
C SER A 371 -20.88 -5.33 -4.87
N CYS A 372 -20.09 -5.28 -5.95
CA CYS A 372 -18.77 -5.89 -6.01
C CYS A 372 -17.79 -5.22 -5.04
N GLU A 373 -17.25 -5.99 -4.08
CA GLU A 373 -16.26 -5.50 -3.11
C GLU A 373 -14.96 -5.04 -3.79
N PHE A 374 -14.53 -5.71 -4.87
CA PHE A 374 -13.27 -5.40 -5.56
C PHE A 374 -13.30 -4.03 -6.26
N SER A 375 -14.25 -3.79 -7.16
CA SER A 375 -14.39 -2.45 -7.79
C SER A 375 -14.87 -1.40 -6.78
N GLY A 376 -15.71 -1.79 -5.82
CA GLY A 376 -16.17 -0.91 -4.75
C GLY A 376 -15.05 -0.40 -3.85
N TRP A 377 -13.98 -1.18 -3.65
CA TRP A 377 -12.78 -0.76 -2.91
C TRP A 377 -12.12 0.44 -3.59
N PHE A 378 -11.82 0.37 -4.90
CA PHE A 378 -11.21 1.47 -5.64
C PHE A 378 -12.12 2.70 -5.71
N GLN A 379 -13.41 2.51 -6.00
CA GLN A 379 -14.39 3.61 -6.01
C GLN A 379 -14.43 4.33 -4.65
N LYS A 380 -14.46 3.58 -3.54
CA LYS A 380 -14.44 4.15 -2.19
C LYS A 380 -13.14 4.89 -1.87
N ARG A 381 -11.97 4.44 -2.36
CA ARG A 381 -10.68 5.15 -2.21
C ARG A 381 -10.68 6.47 -2.96
N LEU A 382 -11.05 6.44 -4.25
CA LEU A 382 -11.07 7.63 -5.13
C LEU A 382 -12.05 8.71 -4.62
N SER A 383 -13.19 8.31 -4.06
CA SER A 383 -14.17 9.22 -3.45
C SER A 383 -13.89 9.58 -1.97
N SER A 384 -12.77 9.14 -1.37
CA SER A 384 -12.47 9.43 0.03
C SER A 384 -11.88 10.84 0.24
N ARG A 385 -12.29 11.53 1.31
CA ARG A 385 -11.77 12.87 1.63
C ARG A 385 -10.28 12.83 1.98
N GLU A 386 -9.82 11.72 2.55
CA GLU A 386 -8.43 11.44 2.91
C GLU A 386 -7.55 11.49 1.65
N PHE A 387 -7.95 10.75 0.61
CA PHE A 387 -7.27 10.74 -0.68
C PHE A 387 -7.32 12.10 -1.38
N LEU A 388 -8.48 12.75 -1.40
CA LEU A 388 -8.65 14.09 -1.97
C LEU A 388 -7.73 15.12 -1.29
N HIS A 389 -7.62 15.11 0.04
CA HIS A 389 -6.70 15.99 0.78
C HIS A 389 -5.24 15.74 0.41
N GLY A 390 -4.82 14.47 0.34
CA GLY A 390 -3.48 14.09 -0.08
C GLY A 390 -3.13 14.59 -1.49
N LEU A 391 -4.03 14.36 -2.46
CA LEU A 391 -3.85 14.83 -3.83
C LEU A 391 -3.83 16.37 -3.93
N MET A 392 -4.69 17.07 -3.17
CA MET A 392 -4.65 18.54 -3.09
C MET A 392 -3.31 19.05 -2.56
N CYS A 393 -2.72 18.39 -1.55
CA CYS A 393 -1.39 18.73 -1.05
C CYS A 393 -0.31 18.54 -2.14
N LEU A 394 -0.36 17.44 -2.89
CA LEU A 394 0.56 17.18 -4.01
C LEU A 394 0.44 18.24 -5.13
N ILE A 395 -0.77 18.58 -5.57
CA ILE A 395 -1.00 19.61 -6.60
C ILE A 395 -0.45 20.97 -6.14
N ARG A 396 -0.64 21.32 -4.86
CA ARG A 396 -0.15 22.60 -4.28
C ARG A 396 1.35 22.64 -4.09
N GLU A 397 1.98 21.56 -3.63
CA GLU A 397 3.44 21.47 -3.50
C GLU A 397 4.12 21.54 -4.87
N GLN A 398 3.62 20.77 -5.84
CA GLN A 398 4.13 20.72 -7.21
C GLN A 398 4.01 22.06 -7.94
N SER A 399 2.90 22.78 -7.73
CA SER A 399 2.71 24.16 -8.23
C SER A 399 3.38 25.23 -7.36
N LYS A 400 4.08 24.85 -6.29
CA LYS A 400 4.73 25.76 -5.32
C LYS A 400 3.76 26.81 -4.76
N GLY A 401 2.49 26.44 -4.63
CA GLY A 401 1.41 27.29 -4.14
C GLY A 401 0.85 28.31 -5.14
N THR A 402 1.16 28.23 -6.45
CA THR A 402 0.46 29.07 -7.44
C THR A 402 -0.98 28.63 -7.68
N ILE A 403 -1.25 27.32 -7.60
CA ILE A 403 -2.62 26.79 -7.62
C ILE A 403 -3.24 27.00 -6.25
N SER A 404 -4.40 27.67 -6.22
CA SER A 404 -5.13 27.92 -4.97
C SER A 404 -5.82 26.66 -4.45
N GLN A 405 -6.19 26.64 -3.17
CA GLN A 405 -6.86 25.47 -2.56
C GLN A 405 -8.20 25.15 -3.24
N THR A 406 -8.97 26.17 -3.60
CA THR A 406 -10.27 26.05 -4.31
C THR A 406 -10.10 25.59 -5.75
N GLU A 407 -9.00 25.96 -6.40
CA GLU A 407 -8.64 25.51 -7.75
C GLU A 407 -8.15 24.06 -7.76
N ALA A 408 -7.34 23.66 -6.78
CA ALA A 408 -6.93 22.26 -6.60
C ALA A 408 -8.14 21.33 -6.35
N VAL A 409 -9.13 21.78 -5.56
CA VAL A 409 -10.41 21.07 -5.38
C VAL A 409 -11.13 20.89 -6.73
N HIS A 410 -11.26 21.94 -7.54
CA HIS A 410 -11.89 21.85 -8.86
C HIS A 410 -11.17 20.86 -9.78
N MET A 411 -9.84 20.87 -9.78
CA MET A 411 -9.04 19.94 -10.60
C MET A 411 -9.26 18.48 -10.18
N CYS A 412 -9.34 18.21 -8.88
CA CYS A 412 -9.70 16.90 -8.36
C CYS A 412 -11.12 16.48 -8.82
N GLU A 413 -12.12 17.32 -8.59
CA GLU A 413 -13.52 17.05 -8.97
C GLU A 413 -13.69 16.81 -10.48
N SER A 414 -13.04 17.63 -11.32
CA SER A 414 -13.05 17.44 -12.77
C SER A 414 -12.36 16.13 -13.18
N THR A 415 -11.28 15.74 -12.49
CA THR A 415 -10.54 14.50 -12.77
C THR A 415 -11.35 13.26 -12.39
N PHE A 416 -11.87 13.18 -11.15
CA PHE A 416 -12.68 12.03 -10.71
C PHE A 416 -14.05 11.99 -11.40
N GLY A 417 -14.54 13.13 -11.87
CA GLY A 417 -15.69 13.24 -12.77
C GLY A 417 -15.57 12.40 -14.05
N LYS A 418 -14.33 12.19 -14.52
CA LYS A 418 -14.02 11.52 -15.79
C LYS A 418 -13.64 10.05 -15.61
N ILE A 419 -13.62 9.51 -14.38
CA ILE A 419 -13.17 8.14 -14.09
C ILE A 419 -14.37 7.23 -13.77
N GLN A 420 -14.55 6.20 -14.59
CA GLN A 420 -15.50 5.11 -14.35
C GLN A 420 -14.76 3.81 -14.09
N ILE A 421 -15.21 3.01 -13.12
CA ILE A 421 -14.68 1.67 -12.83
C ILE A 421 -15.79 0.64 -13.05
N VAL A 422 -15.53 -0.34 -13.90
CA VAL A 422 -16.44 -1.42 -14.29
C VAL A 422 -15.77 -2.76 -13.97
N CYS A 423 -16.44 -3.62 -13.22
CA CYS A 423 -15.97 -4.97 -12.91
C CYS A 423 -16.52 -6.00 -13.90
N CYS A 424 -15.64 -6.89 -14.38
CA CYS A 424 -15.92 -7.90 -15.39
C CYS A 424 -15.51 -9.28 -14.87
N GLN A 425 -16.25 -10.33 -15.19
CA GLN A 425 -15.93 -11.72 -14.81
C GLN A 425 -14.70 -12.23 -15.57
N ALA A 426 -14.63 -11.94 -16.87
CA ALA A 426 -13.47 -12.16 -17.72
C ALA A 426 -13.22 -10.90 -18.57
N LEU A 427 -11.96 -10.66 -18.95
CA LEU A 427 -11.56 -9.43 -19.62
C LEU A 427 -10.50 -9.72 -20.70
N HIS A 428 -10.89 -9.65 -21.96
CA HIS A 428 -10.01 -9.98 -23.09
C HIS A 428 -9.67 -8.76 -23.95
N THR A 429 -8.39 -8.60 -24.25
CA THR A 429 -7.86 -7.57 -25.16
C THR A 429 -7.24 -8.17 -26.40
N GLU A 430 -7.37 -7.47 -27.52
CA GLU A 430 -6.75 -7.81 -28.79
C GLU A 430 -5.95 -6.63 -29.37
N LEU A 431 -5.44 -6.83 -30.59
CA LEU A 431 -4.38 -6.04 -31.16
C LEU A 431 -4.84 -5.38 -32.45
N LEU A 432 -4.92 -4.05 -32.53
CA LEU A 432 -5.23 -3.37 -33.80
C LEU A 432 -3.95 -2.87 -34.48
N LEU A 433 -3.71 -3.25 -35.75
CA LEU A 433 -2.72 -2.63 -36.63
C LEU A 433 -3.45 -1.73 -37.63
N ASN A 434 -3.20 -0.42 -37.60
CA ASN A 434 -3.97 0.59 -38.34
C ASN A 434 -5.50 0.43 -38.15
N HIS A 435 -5.95 0.25 -36.90
CA HIS A 435 -7.35 0.01 -36.52
C HIS A 435 -7.99 -1.29 -37.04
N GLN A 436 -7.19 -2.27 -37.50
CA GLN A 436 -7.68 -3.62 -37.86
C GLN A 436 -7.07 -4.71 -36.98
N PRO A 437 -7.87 -5.69 -36.50
CA PRO A 437 -7.36 -6.81 -35.71
C PRO A 437 -6.17 -7.55 -36.35
N LEU A 438 -5.20 -7.90 -35.51
CA LEU A 438 -4.20 -8.92 -35.77
C LEU A 438 -4.71 -10.24 -35.19
N GLU A 439 -4.66 -11.28 -36.02
CA GLU A 439 -5.08 -12.63 -35.62
C GLU A 439 -3.99 -13.31 -34.76
N GLY A 440 -4.44 -14.24 -33.90
CA GLY A 440 -3.58 -15.07 -33.04
C GLY A 440 -3.10 -14.41 -31.74
N THR A 441 -3.59 -13.20 -31.45
CA THR A 441 -2.93 -12.31 -30.49
C THR A 441 -3.80 -11.72 -29.38
N ALA A 442 -5.08 -12.10 -29.29
CA ALA A 442 -5.91 -11.81 -28.13
C ALA A 442 -5.38 -12.47 -26.83
N MET A 443 -5.61 -11.84 -25.67
CA MET A 443 -5.33 -12.37 -24.32
C MET A 443 -6.29 -11.83 -23.27
N GLU A 444 -6.54 -12.63 -22.25
CA GLU A 444 -7.10 -12.20 -20.97
C GLU A 444 -6.15 -11.28 -20.16
N THR A 445 -6.61 -10.11 -19.74
CA THR A 445 -5.86 -9.12 -18.96
C THR A 445 -6.56 -8.82 -17.62
N GLN A 446 -5.85 -8.30 -16.62
CA GLN A 446 -6.45 -7.87 -15.35
C GLN A 446 -7.10 -6.48 -15.48
N VAL A 447 -6.45 -5.58 -16.21
CA VAL A 447 -6.90 -4.19 -16.40
C VAL A 447 -6.94 -3.83 -17.88
N TYR A 448 -7.96 -3.07 -18.27
CA TYR A 448 -8.00 -2.37 -19.56
C TYR A 448 -8.60 -0.97 -19.38
N VAL A 449 -7.91 0.05 -19.89
CA VAL A 449 -8.34 1.45 -19.82
C VAL A 449 -8.81 1.91 -21.19
N LYS A 450 -10.11 2.22 -21.31
CA LYS A 450 -10.70 2.81 -22.52
C LYS A 450 -10.76 4.33 -22.38
N LYS A 451 -9.93 5.03 -23.15
CA LYS A 451 -9.95 6.50 -23.24
C LYS A 451 -10.94 6.95 -24.31
N GLN A 452 -11.81 7.90 -23.95
CA GLN A 452 -12.69 8.64 -24.85
C GLN A 452 -12.33 10.14 -24.75
N GLU A 453 -12.93 11.01 -25.57
CA GLU A 453 -12.46 12.40 -25.74
C GLU A 453 -12.34 13.21 -24.44
N ASP A 454 -13.15 12.89 -23.42
CA ASP A 454 -13.07 13.47 -22.08
C ASP A 454 -13.33 12.46 -20.93
N GLU A 455 -13.39 11.14 -21.20
CA GLU A 455 -13.75 10.11 -20.21
C GLU A 455 -12.78 8.92 -20.22
N CYS A 456 -12.56 8.33 -19.04
CA CYS A 456 -11.63 7.23 -18.81
C CYS A 456 -12.35 6.07 -18.10
N VAL A 457 -12.61 4.99 -18.84
CA VAL A 457 -13.33 3.81 -18.32
C VAL A 457 -12.34 2.68 -18.06
N PHE A 458 -12.19 2.32 -16.78
CA PHE A 458 -11.42 1.19 -16.30
C PHE A 458 -12.29 -0.05 -16.29
N TYR A 459 -11.90 -1.06 -17.07
CA TYR A 459 -12.44 -2.40 -17.01
C TYR A 459 -11.47 -3.26 -16.20
N LEU A 460 -11.98 -3.85 -15.11
CA LEU A 460 -11.21 -4.66 -14.17
C LEU A 460 -11.72 -6.10 -14.18
N LYS A 461 -10.83 -7.09 -14.32
CA LYS A 461 -11.15 -8.50 -14.06
C LYS A 461 -11.44 -8.68 -12.57
N HIS A 462 -12.54 -9.36 -12.24
CA HIS A 462 -12.97 -9.60 -10.86
C HIS A 462 -11.96 -10.47 -10.12
N ASN A 463 -11.63 -10.11 -8.88
CA ASN A 463 -10.65 -10.80 -8.05
C ASN A 463 -11.18 -10.92 -6.61
N ASP A 464 -11.73 -12.09 -6.25
CA ASP A 464 -12.31 -12.32 -4.90
C ASP A 464 -11.27 -12.23 -3.78
N ASN A 465 -9.99 -12.46 -4.07
CA ASN A 465 -8.93 -12.59 -3.06
C ASN A 465 -8.25 -11.25 -2.72
N MET A 466 -8.60 -10.15 -3.39
CA MET A 466 -7.91 -8.85 -3.26
C MET A 466 -6.37 -8.96 -3.41
N ALA A 467 -5.90 -9.84 -4.31
CA ALA A 467 -4.47 -10.15 -4.43
C ALA A 467 -3.63 -8.87 -4.61
N LEU A 468 -2.60 -8.69 -3.76
CA LEU A 468 -1.86 -7.43 -3.64
C LEU A 468 -1.25 -6.98 -4.97
N LYS A 469 -0.71 -7.92 -5.76
CA LYS A 469 -0.28 -7.66 -7.15
C LYS A 469 -1.36 -6.99 -8.00
N VAL A 470 -2.55 -7.56 -8.04
CA VAL A 470 -3.65 -7.06 -8.89
C VAL A 470 -4.14 -5.71 -8.37
N VAL A 471 -4.18 -5.51 -7.05
CA VAL A 471 -4.52 -4.20 -6.46
C VAL A 471 -3.46 -3.14 -6.82
N ASN A 472 -2.18 -3.48 -6.76
CA ASN A 472 -1.08 -2.61 -7.15
C ASN A 472 -1.09 -2.31 -8.66
N GLU A 473 -1.39 -3.29 -9.52
CA GLU A 473 -1.52 -3.10 -10.97
C GLU A 473 -2.62 -2.07 -11.30
N VAL A 474 -3.82 -2.24 -10.71
CA VAL A 474 -4.92 -1.27 -10.86
C VAL A 474 -4.52 0.11 -10.34
N ASN A 475 -3.84 0.19 -9.19
CA ASN A 475 -3.38 1.46 -8.63
C ASN A 475 -2.35 2.16 -9.53
N MET A 476 -1.43 1.43 -10.18
CA MET A 476 -0.48 2.02 -11.13
C MET A 476 -1.20 2.62 -12.35
N TYR A 477 -2.18 1.91 -12.93
CA TYR A 477 -3.01 2.47 -14.00
C TYR A 477 -3.82 3.69 -13.51
N LEU A 478 -4.41 3.65 -12.31
CA LEU A 478 -5.13 4.80 -11.73
C LEU A 478 -4.20 6.00 -11.54
N THR A 479 -3.04 5.84 -10.92
CA THR A 479 -2.05 6.90 -10.68
C THR A 479 -1.63 7.59 -11.98
N LYS A 480 -1.34 6.81 -13.02
CA LYS A 480 -0.95 7.31 -14.35
C LYS A 480 -2.07 8.09 -15.03
N GLU A 481 -3.29 7.55 -15.05
CA GLU A 481 -4.42 8.19 -15.72
C GLU A 481 -4.96 9.41 -14.96
N ILE A 482 -4.92 9.39 -13.62
CA ILE A 482 -5.20 10.57 -12.78
C ILE A 482 -4.23 11.71 -13.14
N ASN A 483 -2.93 11.44 -13.28
CA ASN A 483 -1.98 12.48 -13.69
C ASN A 483 -2.23 12.95 -15.12
N ALA A 484 -2.56 12.04 -16.05
CA ALA A 484 -2.88 12.41 -17.43
C ALA A 484 -4.12 13.32 -17.52
N LEU A 485 -5.14 13.09 -16.68
CA LEU A 485 -6.33 13.93 -16.54
C LEU A 485 -6.02 15.27 -15.85
N LEU A 486 -5.02 15.32 -14.95
CA LEU A 486 -4.43 16.53 -14.36
C LEU A 486 -3.38 17.20 -15.28
N GLU A 487 -3.48 17.03 -16.59
CA GLU A 487 -2.57 17.60 -17.61
C GLU A 487 -1.06 17.28 -17.40
N ASN A 488 -0.75 16.19 -16.67
CA ASN A 488 0.59 15.76 -16.26
C ASN A 488 1.33 16.79 -15.38
N ILE A 489 0.61 17.47 -14.49
CA ILE A 489 1.20 18.43 -13.54
C ILE A 489 2.13 17.73 -12.54
N LEU A 490 1.82 16.51 -12.09
CA LEU A 490 2.63 15.77 -11.11
C LEU A 490 3.88 15.16 -11.78
N ASN A 491 5.03 15.28 -11.11
CA ASN A 491 6.27 14.60 -11.51
C ASN A 491 6.34 13.17 -10.95
N SER A 492 7.37 12.42 -11.35
CA SER A 492 7.63 11.04 -10.91
C SER A 492 7.60 10.84 -9.39
N LEU A 493 8.25 11.73 -8.63
CA LEU A 493 8.23 11.69 -7.17
C LEU A 493 6.79 11.83 -6.63
N CYS A 494 6.01 12.79 -7.13
CA CYS A 494 4.61 12.97 -6.75
C CYS A 494 3.70 11.82 -7.22
N LEU A 495 4.02 11.13 -8.32
CA LEU A 495 3.32 9.92 -8.75
C LEU A 495 3.50 8.78 -7.75
N SER A 496 4.71 8.59 -7.21
CA SER A 496 4.97 7.57 -6.18
C SER A 496 4.18 7.83 -4.88
N VAL A 497 4.05 9.10 -4.48
CA VAL A 497 3.20 9.50 -3.33
C VAL A 497 1.73 9.31 -3.66
N LEU A 498 1.27 9.65 -4.87
CA LEU A 498 -0.10 9.43 -5.30
C LEU A 498 -0.50 7.94 -5.25
N GLY A 499 0.39 7.04 -5.64
CA GLY A 499 0.21 5.59 -5.50
C GLY A 499 0.07 5.14 -4.03
N GLN A 500 0.87 5.71 -3.12
CA GLN A 500 0.73 5.44 -1.68
C GLN A 500 -0.59 6.01 -1.09
N LEU A 501 -1.04 7.17 -1.56
CA LEU A 501 -2.29 7.78 -1.12
C LEU A 501 -3.51 6.92 -1.50
N LEU A 502 -3.49 6.21 -2.63
CA LEU A 502 -4.54 5.24 -3.00
C LEU A 502 -4.66 4.06 -2.01
N LEU A 503 -3.60 3.77 -1.24
CA LEU A 503 -3.57 2.71 -0.23
C LEU A 503 -3.99 3.21 1.18
N CYS A 504 -4.03 4.53 1.42
CA CYS A 504 -4.25 5.08 2.76
C CYS A 504 -5.67 4.84 3.31
N GLU A 505 -5.78 4.52 4.60
CA GLU A 505 -7.05 4.17 5.24
C GLU A 505 -7.73 5.32 5.98
N ASN A 506 -6.94 6.28 6.45
CA ASN A 506 -7.35 7.36 7.33
C ASN A 506 -6.41 8.56 7.18
N MET A 507 -6.74 9.68 7.84
CA MET A 507 -5.92 10.90 7.81
C MET A 507 -4.51 10.71 8.39
N GLU A 508 -4.32 9.87 9.41
CA GLU A 508 -3.00 9.65 10.02
C GLU A 508 -2.02 8.97 9.05
N ASP A 509 -2.53 8.07 8.18
CA ASP A 509 -1.75 7.44 7.12
C ASP A 509 -1.39 8.43 6.01
N VAL A 510 -2.34 9.30 5.62
CA VAL A 510 -2.10 10.38 4.65
C VAL A 510 -1.07 11.37 5.17
N GLU A 511 -1.19 11.81 6.43
CA GLU A 511 -0.24 12.72 7.07
C GLU A 511 1.17 12.11 7.10
N ARG A 512 1.27 10.83 7.51
CA ARG A 512 2.53 10.08 7.51
C ARG A 512 3.15 9.93 6.12
N ALA A 513 2.33 9.63 5.09
CA ALA A 513 2.79 9.51 3.71
C ALA A 513 3.31 10.85 3.16
N LEU A 514 2.62 11.96 3.43
CA LEU A 514 3.04 13.31 3.04
C LEU A 514 4.33 13.72 3.77
N GLU A 515 4.42 13.49 5.09
CA GLU A 515 5.61 13.78 5.90
C GLU A 515 6.85 13.01 5.45
N GLN A 516 6.71 11.70 5.18
CA GLN A 516 7.82 10.85 4.71
C GLN A 516 8.45 11.36 3.40
N HIS A 517 7.66 12.01 2.54
CA HIS A 517 8.10 12.53 1.24
C HIS A 517 8.32 14.06 1.27
N GLY A 518 8.27 14.69 2.45
CA GLY A 518 8.56 16.11 2.65
C GLY A 518 7.50 17.07 2.07
N VAL A 519 6.30 16.58 1.75
CA VAL A 519 5.20 17.37 1.19
C VAL A 519 4.55 18.19 2.30
N ARG A 520 4.34 19.49 2.08
CA ARG A 520 3.75 20.36 3.11
C ARG A 520 2.26 20.07 3.30
N ASN A 521 1.93 19.41 4.41
CA ASN A 521 0.54 19.32 4.87
C ASN A 521 0.02 20.73 5.22
N THR A 522 -0.98 21.21 4.47
CA THR A 522 -1.47 22.60 4.58
C THR A 522 -2.35 22.87 5.81
N VAL A 523 -2.51 21.87 6.70
CA VAL A 523 -3.36 21.90 7.90
C VAL A 523 -2.83 22.82 9.03
N SER A 524 -1.59 23.32 8.94
CA SER A 524 -0.93 23.99 10.08
C SER A 524 -1.49 25.38 10.49
N ASP A 525 -2.22 26.10 9.63
CA ASP A 525 -2.67 27.48 9.92
C ASP A 525 -4.16 27.78 9.71
N GLU A 526 -4.98 26.83 9.21
CA GLU A 526 -6.43 27.02 9.08
C GLU A 526 -7.22 26.23 10.13
N LYS A 527 -7.96 26.96 10.97
CA LYS A 527 -8.91 26.38 11.92
C LYS A 527 -10.07 25.72 11.20
N GLY A 528 -9.97 24.42 10.99
CA GLY A 528 -11.12 23.54 10.81
C GLY A 528 -11.17 22.84 9.46
N LEU A 529 -10.55 21.66 9.42
CA LEU A 529 -11.08 20.48 8.73
C LEU A 529 -10.75 19.28 9.63
N GLY A 530 -11.71 18.38 9.85
CA GLY A 530 -11.47 17.10 10.52
C GLY A 530 -11.53 17.05 12.06
N PHE A 531 -11.31 18.13 12.82
CA PHE A 531 -11.42 18.06 14.29
C PHE A 531 -12.86 18.21 14.81
N ARG A 532 -13.27 17.31 15.72
CA ARG A 532 -14.48 17.49 16.53
C ARG A 532 -14.31 18.76 17.39
N PRO A 533 -15.18 19.78 17.27
CA PRO A 533 -15.05 20.97 18.12
C PRO A 533 -15.14 20.60 19.60
N ASN A 534 -14.40 21.30 20.45
CA ASN A 534 -14.49 21.05 21.90
C ASN A 534 -15.89 21.45 22.39
N PRO A 535 -16.52 20.68 23.29
CA PRO A 535 -17.78 21.09 23.90
C PRO A 535 -17.66 22.49 24.53
N GLY A 536 -18.66 23.34 24.35
CA GLY A 536 -18.63 24.76 24.71
C GLY A 536 -18.09 25.71 23.65
N THR A 537 -17.52 25.21 22.54
CA THR A 537 -17.20 26.04 21.37
C THR A 537 -18.49 26.52 20.70
N PRO A 538 -18.61 27.79 20.26
CA PRO A 538 -19.78 28.28 19.56
C PRO A 538 -19.95 27.62 18.19
N ILE A 539 -21.21 27.33 17.83
CA ILE A 539 -21.61 26.91 16.49
C ILE A 539 -21.71 28.17 15.63
N GLN A 540 -20.95 28.22 14.53
CA GLN A 540 -20.98 29.36 13.61
C GLN A 540 -22.35 29.51 12.93
N GLU A 541 -22.75 30.75 12.60
CA GLU A 541 -24.05 31.08 11.97
C GLU A 541 -24.31 30.23 10.71
N GLU A 542 -23.26 29.92 9.96
CA GLU A 542 -23.28 29.08 8.77
C GLU A 542 -23.88 27.69 9.03
N TRP A 543 -23.73 27.12 10.22
CA TRP A 543 -24.22 25.77 10.58
C TRP A 543 -25.55 25.77 11.36
N HIS A 544 -26.17 26.93 11.61
CA HIS A 544 -27.42 26.99 12.37
C HIS A 544 -28.62 26.41 11.60
N ASP A 545 -28.61 26.42 10.26
CA ASP A 545 -29.66 25.78 9.47
C ASP A 545 -29.66 24.25 9.61
N SER A 546 -28.47 23.66 9.77
CA SER A 546 -28.27 22.24 10.02
C SER A 546 -28.81 21.76 11.36
N LEU A 547 -29.15 22.65 12.31
CA LEU A 547 -29.82 22.25 13.55
C LEU A 547 -31.26 21.78 13.25
N ASP A 548 -31.56 20.54 13.65
CA ASP A 548 -32.89 19.96 13.56
C ASP A 548 -33.80 20.54 14.64
N MET A 549 -34.91 21.08 14.17
CA MET A 549 -35.88 21.84 14.96
C MET A 549 -37.01 20.97 15.49
N ASP A 550 -36.97 19.64 15.35
CA ASP A 550 -37.96 18.75 15.99
C ASP A 550 -38.02 19.00 17.52
N PRO A 551 -39.15 19.43 18.09
CA PRO A 551 -39.29 19.60 19.54
C PRO A 551 -39.37 18.26 20.30
N LEU A 552 -39.53 17.13 19.60
CA LEU A 552 -39.69 15.79 20.19
C LEU A 552 -38.40 14.94 20.11
N ASN A 553 -37.28 15.54 19.71
CA ASN A 553 -35.99 14.86 19.64
C ASN A 553 -35.55 14.25 20.97
N ARG A 554 -34.91 13.08 20.87
CA ARG A 554 -34.43 12.26 22.00
C ARG A 554 -32.94 12.02 21.83
N PHE A 555 -32.23 11.97 22.95
CA PHE A 555 -30.78 11.96 22.94
C PHE A 555 -30.20 10.75 23.67
N GLU A 556 -29.16 10.15 23.11
CA GLU A 556 -28.44 9.00 23.67
C GLU A 556 -27.20 9.45 24.47
N LYS A 557 -26.73 8.59 25.40
CA LYS A 557 -25.51 8.85 26.16
C LYS A 557 -24.29 8.82 25.23
N GLY A 558 -23.50 9.89 25.25
CA GLY A 558 -22.34 10.13 24.39
C GLY A 558 -22.65 10.88 23.10
N GLU A 559 -23.92 11.20 22.84
CA GLU A 559 -24.33 11.91 21.63
C GLU A 559 -23.78 13.35 21.61
N TYR A 560 -23.42 13.82 20.41
CA TYR A 560 -22.90 15.16 20.16
C TYR A 560 -24.02 16.05 19.60
N VAL A 561 -24.32 17.15 20.30
CA VAL A 561 -25.53 17.95 20.09
C VAL A 561 -25.20 19.44 20.08
N GLY A 562 -26.07 20.24 19.46
CA GLY A 562 -26.11 21.68 19.70
C GLY A 562 -26.90 21.97 20.96
N PHE A 563 -26.39 22.87 21.81
CA PHE A 563 -27.09 23.41 22.98
C PHE A 563 -27.35 24.91 22.76
N CYS A 564 -28.59 25.34 22.91
CA CYS A 564 -28.94 26.76 22.90
C CYS A 564 -28.60 27.38 24.26
N LYS A 565 -27.55 28.21 24.28
CA LYS A 565 -27.05 28.90 25.47
C LYS A 565 -27.83 30.18 25.76
N ASP A 566 -28.31 30.87 24.71
CA ASP A 566 -29.19 32.04 24.82
C ASP A 566 -30.17 32.12 23.63
N GLU A 567 -31.47 32.09 23.92
CA GLU A 567 -32.56 32.19 22.93
C GLU A 567 -32.88 33.63 22.50
N LEU A 568 -32.37 34.64 23.20
CA LEU A 568 -32.49 36.05 22.82
C LEU A 568 -31.44 36.40 21.77
N GLU A 569 -30.20 35.98 22.00
CA GLU A 569 -29.02 36.24 21.13
C GLU A 569 -28.79 35.17 20.06
N ASN A 570 -29.61 34.10 20.01
CA ASN A 570 -29.44 32.92 19.14
C ASN A 570 -28.04 32.26 19.28
N GLU A 571 -27.51 32.20 20.51
CA GLU A 571 -26.20 31.61 20.78
C GLU A 571 -26.32 30.09 20.93
N TYR A 572 -25.84 29.35 19.93
CA TYR A 572 -25.71 27.90 19.97
C TYR A 572 -24.25 27.49 20.20
N VAL A 573 -24.01 26.52 21.09
CA VAL A 573 -22.68 25.94 21.37
C VAL A 573 -22.72 24.42 21.25
N PHE A 574 -21.58 23.79 21.00
CA PHE A 574 -21.49 22.33 20.99
C PHE A 574 -21.56 21.73 22.40
N ALA A 575 -22.18 20.56 22.54
CA ALA A 575 -22.25 19.83 23.81
C ALA A 575 -22.23 18.30 23.62
N ILE A 576 -21.93 17.57 24.70
CA ILE A 576 -22.02 16.10 24.75
C ILE A 576 -23.04 15.69 25.81
N VAL A 577 -23.94 14.76 25.48
CA VAL A 577 -24.91 14.20 26.42
C VAL A 577 -24.23 13.15 27.31
N VAL A 578 -24.22 13.37 28.62
CA VAL A 578 -23.51 12.53 29.60
C VAL A 578 -24.44 11.48 30.22
N GLU A 579 -25.67 11.88 30.53
CA GLU A 579 -26.72 11.01 31.06
C GLU A 579 -28.11 11.62 30.88
N CYS A 580 -29.12 10.76 30.76
CA CYS A 580 -30.54 11.12 30.82
C CYS A 580 -31.02 10.92 32.26
N LEU A 581 -31.61 11.96 32.84
CA LEU A 581 -31.92 12.02 34.28
C LEU A 581 -33.26 11.34 34.63
N ASP A 582 -34.12 11.14 33.63
CA ASP A 582 -35.48 10.61 33.79
C ASP A 582 -35.54 9.08 34.04
N LYS A 583 -34.41 8.40 34.24
CA LYS A 583 -34.30 6.94 34.33
C LYS A 583 -34.75 6.30 35.66
N HIS A 584 -35.52 7.01 36.49
CA HIS A 584 -36.04 6.47 37.75
C HIS A 584 -37.47 5.93 37.59
N SER A 585 -37.62 4.62 37.73
CA SER A 585 -38.87 3.88 37.61
C SER A 585 -39.85 4.23 38.75
N GLY A 586 -40.95 4.89 38.43
CA GLY A 586 -42.10 5.02 39.35
C GLY A 586 -43.01 6.21 39.08
N ASP A 587 -42.45 7.36 38.75
CA ASP A 587 -43.21 8.61 38.60
C ASP A 587 -43.63 8.93 37.17
N THR A 588 -44.71 9.70 37.05
CA THR A 588 -45.22 10.25 35.78
C THR A 588 -44.12 10.92 34.97
N ARG A 589 -43.92 10.47 33.72
CA ARG A 589 -42.95 11.03 32.76
C ARG A 589 -42.97 12.56 32.79
N GLN A 590 -41.89 13.18 33.26
CA GLN A 590 -41.67 14.60 33.03
C GLN A 590 -41.51 14.80 31.52
N ASN A 591 -42.27 15.75 30.97
CA ASN A 591 -42.24 16.11 29.57
C ASN A 591 -42.15 17.63 29.48
N PRO A 592 -41.04 18.22 29.03
CA PRO A 592 -39.90 17.59 28.34
C PRO A 592 -38.94 16.78 29.25
N SER A 593 -38.14 15.91 28.62
CA SER A 593 -37.10 15.08 29.27
C SER A 593 -35.90 15.90 29.71
N ARG A 594 -35.23 15.51 30.81
CA ARG A 594 -34.03 16.20 31.32
C ARG A 594 -32.74 15.42 31.06
N TYR A 595 -31.70 16.15 30.66
CA TYR A 595 -30.37 15.62 30.34
C TYR A 595 -29.28 16.39 31.05
N ARG A 596 -28.22 15.68 31.46
CA ARG A 596 -26.97 16.28 31.89
C ARG A 596 -26.01 16.31 30.71
N ILE A 597 -25.46 17.47 30.42
CA ILE A 597 -24.56 17.70 29.28
C ILE A 597 -23.23 18.30 29.71
N GLN A 598 -22.20 18.06 28.92
CA GLN A 598 -20.85 18.61 29.08
C GLN A 598 -20.63 19.79 28.12
N ILE A 599 -20.10 20.90 28.64
CA ILE A 599 -19.81 22.16 27.93
C ILE A 599 -18.43 22.67 28.38
N GLY A 600 -17.38 22.04 27.86
CA GLY A 600 -15.97 22.25 28.24
C GLY A 600 -15.43 21.06 29.02
N ASP A 601 -14.13 21.08 29.33
CA ASP A 601 -13.44 19.88 29.85
C ASP A 601 -13.96 19.39 31.21
N GLU A 602 -14.46 20.29 32.07
CA GLU A 602 -14.97 19.95 33.42
C GLU A 602 -16.36 20.53 33.77
N LYS A 603 -17.01 21.27 32.86
CA LYS A 603 -18.28 21.94 33.15
C LYS A 603 -19.48 21.11 32.67
N PHE A 604 -20.31 20.69 33.62
CA PHE A 604 -21.56 19.97 33.37
C PHE A 604 -22.76 20.83 33.77
N ILE A 605 -23.83 20.80 32.96
CA ILE A 605 -25.10 21.47 33.26
C ILE A 605 -26.29 20.54 32.99
N GLU A 606 -27.43 20.82 33.62
CA GLU A 606 -28.69 20.11 33.38
C GLU A 606 -29.63 20.96 32.53
N VAL A 607 -30.16 20.36 31.46
CA VAL A 607 -30.96 21.05 30.44
C VAL A 607 -32.20 20.25 30.05
N SER A 608 -33.18 20.93 29.47
CA SER A 608 -34.35 20.32 28.85
C SER A 608 -33.99 19.73 27.48
N SER A 609 -34.73 18.71 27.02
CA SER A 609 -34.66 18.23 25.63
C SER A 609 -34.94 19.35 24.62
N LEU A 610 -35.72 20.37 25.02
CA LEU A 610 -36.05 21.53 24.20
C LEU A 610 -34.87 22.50 24.01
N ASP A 611 -33.85 22.46 24.87
CA ASP A 611 -32.64 23.27 24.76
C ASP A 611 -31.57 22.60 23.86
N LEU A 612 -31.81 21.33 23.48
CA LEU A 612 -30.87 20.47 22.74
C LEU A 612 -31.31 20.19 21.31
N TYR A 613 -30.35 20.18 20.39
CA TYR A 613 -30.58 20.10 18.95
C TYR A 613 -29.70 19.01 18.36
N GLN A 614 -30.32 18.07 17.62
CA GLN A 614 -29.58 17.19 16.72
C GLN A 614 -29.19 17.97 15.47
N PHE A 615 -28.22 17.49 14.69
CA PHE A 615 -27.92 18.07 13.37
C PHE A 615 -28.56 17.18 12.29
N LYS A 616 -29.31 17.82 11.37
CA LYS A 616 -29.95 17.20 10.20
C LYS A 616 -28.97 16.24 9.48
N ARG A 617 -29.47 15.10 9.01
CA ARG A 617 -28.77 14.16 8.12
C ARG A 617 -29.64 13.84 6.93
N GLU A 618 -29.07 13.85 5.74
CA GLU A 618 -29.75 13.39 4.52
C GLU A 618 -30.00 11.88 4.57
N LYS A 619 -31.01 11.43 3.82
CA LYS A 619 -31.28 10.01 3.58
C LYS A 619 -30.83 9.67 2.16
N GLN A 620 -29.77 8.88 2.04
CA GLN A 620 -29.33 8.34 0.75
C GLN A 620 -30.48 7.54 0.09
N SER A 621 -30.84 7.93 -1.14
CA SER A 621 -31.52 7.04 -2.08
C SER A 621 -30.51 6.00 -2.60
N ALA A 622 -30.99 4.79 -2.91
CA ALA A 622 -30.14 3.76 -3.51
C ALA A 622 -29.59 4.24 -4.88
N PRO A 623 -28.33 3.96 -5.24
CA PRO A 623 -27.81 4.28 -6.57
C PRO A 623 -28.49 3.39 -7.62
N ASP A 624 -28.94 4.00 -8.71
CA ASP A 624 -29.35 3.26 -9.91
C ASP A 624 -28.11 2.68 -10.61
N GLY A 625 -28.29 1.58 -11.33
CA GLY A 625 -27.18 0.79 -11.90
C GLY A 625 -26.47 1.48 -13.07
N ASN A 626 -25.48 2.32 -12.77
CA ASN A 626 -24.19 2.48 -13.49
C ASN A 626 -23.33 3.56 -12.78
N ALA A 627 -22.71 3.19 -11.66
CA ALA A 627 -21.93 4.11 -10.83
C ALA A 627 -20.64 4.59 -11.53
N THR A 628 -20.51 5.89 -11.73
CA THR A 628 -19.22 6.60 -11.91
C THR A 628 -18.66 6.99 -10.53
N CYS A 629 -17.38 7.37 -10.45
CA CYS A 629 -16.80 7.86 -9.17
C CYS A 629 -17.46 9.17 -8.67
N THR A 630 -18.40 9.73 -9.45
CA THR A 630 -19.26 10.86 -9.14
C THR A 630 -20.50 10.54 -8.30
N ASP A 631 -20.80 9.31 -7.90
CA ASP A 631 -22.04 9.07 -7.11
C ASP A 631 -22.06 9.85 -5.76
N PHE A 632 -20.89 10.23 -5.23
CA PHE A 632 -20.77 11.16 -4.10
C PHE A 632 -20.92 12.65 -4.51
N PHE A 633 -20.68 12.99 -5.77
CA PHE A 633 -20.78 14.34 -6.37
C PHE A 633 -22.08 14.59 -7.16
N GLN A 634 -22.89 13.57 -7.44
CA GLN A 634 -24.15 13.70 -8.18
C GLN A 634 -25.33 14.02 -7.26
N LEU A 635 -25.23 13.65 -5.98
CA LEU A 635 -26.00 14.24 -4.86
C LEU A 635 -25.74 15.75 -4.69
N LEU A 636 -24.63 16.23 -5.25
CA LEU A 636 -24.13 17.60 -5.15
C LEU A 636 -24.54 18.50 -6.33
N SER A 637 -25.17 17.93 -7.38
CA SER A 637 -25.35 18.57 -8.68
C SER A 637 -26.81 18.79 -9.11
N GLN A 638 -27.80 18.46 -8.28
CA GLN A 638 -29.23 18.61 -8.62
C GLN A 638 -29.79 20.00 -8.28
N SER A 639 -29.41 21.03 -9.04
CA SER A 639 -30.35 22.05 -9.56
C SER A 639 -29.63 23.13 -10.37
N GLU A 640 -29.88 23.19 -11.68
CA GLU A 640 -30.52 24.34 -12.36
C GLU A 640 -30.33 24.26 -13.88
N SER A 641 -31.43 24.02 -14.61
CA SER A 641 -31.54 24.42 -16.01
C SER A 641 -32.99 24.80 -16.33
N SER A 642 -33.32 26.07 -16.15
CA SER A 642 -34.57 26.64 -16.63
C SER A 642 -34.33 28.00 -17.29
N GLN A 643 -35.16 28.36 -18.27
CA GLN A 643 -34.97 29.41 -19.30
C GLN A 643 -34.10 28.94 -20.49
N SER A 644 -34.48 29.12 -21.77
CA SER A 644 -35.72 29.69 -22.34
C SER A 644 -36.00 29.19 -23.78
N GLU A 645 -37.27 29.29 -24.19
CA GLU A 645 -37.85 28.95 -25.50
C GLU A 645 -37.29 29.76 -26.71
N PRO A 646 -37.50 29.38 -28.01
CA PRO A 646 -38.85 29.24 -28.60
C PRO A 646 -39.13 28.20 -29.72
N SER A 647 -40.36 27.67 -29.70
CA SER A 647 -41.24 27.28 -30.84
C SER A 647 -40.69 26.61 -32.13
N GLN A 648 -41.20 25.41 -32.48
CA GLN A 648 -42.25 25.22 -33.53
C GLN A 648 -42.64 23.74 -33.81
N SER A 649 -43.93 23.53 -34.16
CA SER A 649 -44.54 22.38 -34.88
C SER A 649 -44.84 21.02 -34.17
N LYS A 650 -46.13 20.65 -34.23
CA LYS A 650 -46.75 19.30 -34.17
C LYS A 650 -47.04 18.82 -35.62
N PRO A 651 -47.54 17.59 -35.95
CA PRO A 651 -48.17 16.52 -35.14
C PRO A 651 -47.51 15.12 -35.41
N SER A 652 -48.01 13.89 -35.09
CA SER A 652 -49.38 13.35 -34.88
C SER A 652 -49.36 11.90 -34.33
N GLN A 653 -50.42 11.49 -33.60
CA GLN A 653 -51.04 10.11 -33.55
C GLN A 653 -50.15 8.91 -33.07
N SER A 654 -50.64 7.84 -32.39
CA SER A 654 -51.97 7.36 -31.97
C SER A 654 -51.89 6.31 -30.83
N GLU A 655 -52.95 6.16 -30.03
CA GLU A 655 -53.19 5.10 -29.01
C GLU A 655 -53.75 3.77 -29.62
N PRO A 656 -54.30 2.76 -28.86
CA PRO A 656 -53.70 1.91 -27.79
C PRO A 656 -54.06 0.39 -27.92
N SER A 657 -53.49 -0.50 -27.07
CA SER A 657 -54.12 -1.74 -26.52
C SER A 657 -53.18 -2.49 -25.54
N GLN A 658 -53.50 -2.64 -24.23
CA GLN A 658 -54.25 -3.76 -23.59
C GLN A 658 -53.68 -5.16 -23.92
N SER A 659 -53.11 -5.96 -23.01
CA SER A 659 -53.63 -6.52 -21.73
C SER A 659 -52.61 -7.58 -21.23
N LYS A 660 -52.58 -8.19 -20.03
CA LYS A 660 -53.38 -8.24 -18.79
C LYS A 660 -52.46 -8.81 -17.68
N SER A 661 -52.55 -8.37 -16.43
CA SER A 661 -51.78 -8.92 -15.29
C SER A 661 -52.67 -9.64 -14.27
N SER A 662 -52.10 -10.59 -13.52
CA SER A 662 -52.76 -11.22 -12.37
C SER A 662 -51.76 -11.65 -11.28
N GLN A 663 -51.64 -10.81 -10.25
CA GLN A 663 -51.45 -11.12 -8.82
C GLN A 663 -50.48 -12.24 -8.38
N PHE A 664 -49.44 -11.84 -7.63
CA PHE A 664 -49.35 -12.13 -6.19
C PHE A 664 -48.54 -11.00 -5.50
N GLU A 665 -48.88 -10.66 -4.26
CA GLU A 665 -48.27 -9.53 -3.50
C GLU A 665 -46.90 -9.87 -2.90
N PRO A 666 -46.10 -8.82 -2.60
CA PRO A 666 -45.77 -8.58 -1.19
C PRO A 666 -46.02 -7.14 -0.71
N SER A 667 -46.22 -7.03 0.59
CA SER A 667 -46.62 -5.83 1.34
C SER A 667 -45.51 -4.75 1.45
N PRO A 668 -45.79 -3.53 1.96
CA PRO A 668 -45.25 -2.32 1.35
C PRO A 668 -43.85 -1.89 1.80
N LYS A 669 -42.97 -1.65 0.81
CA LYS A 669 -41.86 -0.69 0.96
C LYS A 669 -42.42 0.73 0.87
N LYS A 670 -42.49 1.46 1.99
CA LYS A 670 -42.84 2.88 2.00
C LYS A 670 -41.65 3.75 1.57
N SER A 671 -41.51 4.00 0.26
CA SER A 671 -41.00 5.29 -0.21
C SER A 671 -42.15 6.28 -0.21
N VAL A 672 -42.07 7.34 0.60
CA VAL A 672 -43.10 8.39 0.60
C VAL A 672 -42.40 9.75 0.60
N THR A 673 -42.51 10.46 -0.52
CA THR A 673 -42.50 11.92 -0.55
C THR A 673 -43.65 12.38 0.34
N GLN A 674 -43.34 12.96 1.51
CA GLN A 674 -44.32 13.28 2.55
C GLN A 674 -45.48 14.08 1.96
N THR A 675 -46.70 13.57 2.10
CA THR A 675 -47.88 14.27 1.57
C THR A 675 -48.31 15.41 2.48
N LEU A 676 -49.10 16.34 1.95
CA LEU A 676 -49.65 17.45 2.72
C LEU A 676 -50.54 16.95 3.88
N GLU A 677 -51.22 15.82 3.69
CA GLU A 677 -52.03 15.16 4.71
C GLU A 677 -51.16 14.57 5.83
N GLU A 678 -50.04 13.93 5.50
CA GLU A 678 -49.09 13.41 6.49
C GLU A 678 -48.43 14.55 7.28
N ALA A 679 -48.06 15.64 6.62
CA ALA A 679 -47.53 16.85 7.27
C ALA A 679 -48.55 17.47 8.26
N LYS A 680 -49.82 17.58 7.88
CA LYS A 680 -50.91 18.06 8.77
C LYS A 680 -51.09 17.16 10.00
N ILE A 681 -51.05 15.84 9.82
CA ILE A 681 -51.14 14.86 10.92
C ILE A 681 -49.95 15.00 11.88
N GLU A 682 -48.73 15.17 11.36
CA GLU A 682 -47.53 15.39 12.17
C GLU A 682 -47.62 16.70 12.98
N ILE A 683 -48.10 17.78 12.36
CA ILE A 683 -48.35 19.07 13.02
C ILE A 683 -49.36 18.92 14.16
N ASP A 684 -50.52 18.29 13.93
CA ASP A 684 -51.54 18.08 14.96
C ASP A 684 -51.01 17.22 16.13
N GLN A 685 -50.30 16.11 15.84
CA GLN A 685 -49.71 15.24 16.87
C GLN A 685 -48.62 15.94 17.68
N SER A 686 -47.85 16.82 17.05
CA SER A 686 -46.83 17.64 17.73
C SER A 686 -47.50 18.68 18.63
N LEU A 687 -48.47 19.44 18.10
CA LEU A 687 -49.22 20.44 18.87
C LEU A 687 -49.95 19.82 20.07
N GLU A 688 -50.56 18.63 19.92
CA GLU A 688 -51.25 17.94 21.02
C GLU A 688 -50.31 17.58 22.18
N GLN A 689 -49.05 17.23 21.89
CA GLN A 689 -48.03 16.96 22.91
C GLN A 689 -47.49 18.25 23.53
N ILE A 690 -47.25 19.27 22.72
CA ILE A 690 -46.72 20.58 23.15
C ILE A 690 -47.74 21.34 24.02
N TRP A 691 -49.04 21.23 23.74
CA TRP A 691 -50.08 21.90 24.54
C TRP A 691 -50.18 21.37 25.97
N LYS A 692 -49.65 20.17 26.24
CA LYS A 692 -49.62 19.53 27.58
C LYS A 692 -48.43 19.98 28.44
N MET A 693 -47.48 20.72 27.88
CA MET A 693 -46.28 21.21 28.58
C MET A 693 -46.55 22.46 29.43
N SER A 694 -45.56 22.88 30.24
CA SER A 694 -45.56 24.18 30.94
C SER A 694 -45.66 25.35 29.95
N ASP A 695 -46.00 26.57 30.36
CA ASP A 695 -46.09 27.70 29.41
C ASP A 695 -44.71 28.16 28.91
N GLU A 696 -43.64 27.95 29.67
CA GLU A 696 -42.25 28.21 29.24
C GLU A 696 -41.78 27.17 28.20
N ASP A 697 -41.88 25.88 28.51
CA ASP A 697 -41.53 24.78 27.60
C ASP A 697 -42.38 24.81 26.32
N LYS A 698 -43.67 25.12 26.44
CA LYS A 698 -44.59 25.29 25.31
C LYS A 698 -44.14 26.40 24.37
N SER A 699 -43.63 27.52 24.89
CA SER A 699 -43.09 28.60 24.06
C SER A 699 -41.87 28.13 23.25
N LYS A 700 -40.91 27.45 23.90
CA LYS A 700 -39.72 26.87 23.24
C LYS A 700 -40.10 25.84 22.18
N ALA A 701 -41.02 24.94 22.51
CA ALA A 701 -41.45 23.87 21.61
C ALA A 701 -42.26 24.39 20.41
N ILE A 702 -43.08 25.45 20.59
CA ILE A 702 -43.78 26.11 19.48
C ILE A 702 -42.79 26.86 18.59
N ARG A 703 -41.79 27.59 19.14
CA ARG A 703 -40.70 28.19 18.35
C ARG A 703 -39.99 27.14 17.50
N ARG A 704 -39.65 25.99 18.08
CA ARG A 704 -39.03 24.85 17.38
C ARG A 704 -39.92 24.30 16.26
N LEU A 705 -41.19 24.00 16.54
CA LEU A 705 -42.12 23.52 15.51
C LEU A 705 -42.34 24.55 14.38
N TYR A 706 -42.37 25.85 14.71
CA TYR A 706 -42.46 26.94 13.76
C TYR A 706 -41.23 26.98 12.83
N LEU A 707 -40.01 26.90 13.39
CA LEU A 707 -38.75 26.87 12.64
C LEU A 707 -38.54 25.57 11.85
N ARG A 708 -39.14 24.44 12.26
CA ARG A 708 -39.14 23.17 11.50
C ARG A 708 -39.91 23.32 10.20
N TRP A 709 -41.12 23.89 10.25
CA TRP A 709 -42.02 24.00 9.10
C TRP A 709 -41.84 25.28 8.26
N HIS A 710 -41.03 26.24 8.72
CA HIS A 710 -40.82 27.51 8.00
C HIS A 710 -40.23 27.29 6.59
N PRO A 711 -40.74 27.94 5.53
CA PRO A 711 -40.27 27.73 4.15
C PRO A 711 -38.77 27.97 3.93
N ASP A 712 -38.19 29.04 4.50
CA ASP A 712 -36.75 29.34 4.34
C ASP A 712 -35.80 28.25 4.91
N LYS A 713 -36.29 27.39 5.82
CA LYS A 713 -35.57 26.24 6.41
C LYS A 713 -35.64 24.97 5.55
N ASN A 714 -36.48 24.95 4.50
CA ASN A 714 -36.82 23.79 3.68
C ASN A 714 -36.97 24.19 2.18
N PRO A 715 -35.86 24.54 1.49
CA PRO A 715 -35.92 25.05 0.11
C PRO A 715 -36.37 24.00 -0.92
N ASP A 716 -36.12 22.72 -0.67
CA ASP A 716 -36.24 21.63 -1.66
C ASP A 716 -37.70 21.29 -2.02
N ASN A 717 -38.67 21.72 -1.19
CA ASN A 717 -40.10 21.48 -1.41
C ASN A 717 -40.94 22.67 -0.90
N MET A 718 -40.63 23.87 -1.42
CA MET A 718 -41.26 25.12 -0.96
C MET A 718 -42.79 25.11 -0.98
N GLU A 719 -43.44 24.44 -1.93
CA GLU A 719 -44.91 24.41 -2.03
C GLU A 719 -45.53 23.66 -0.83
N LEU A 720 -45.09 22.43 -0.57
CA LEU A 720 -45.55 21.62 0.56
C LEU A 720 -45.33 22.35 1.90
N PHE A 721 -44.12 22.85 2.14
CA PHE A 721 -43.79 23.52 3.38
C PHE A 721 -44.53 24.85 3.53
N THR A 722 -44.79 25.60 2.45
CA THR A 722 -45.61 26.81 2.51
C THR A 722 -47.06 26.51 2.90
N GLU A 723 -47.65 25.42 2.42
CA GLU A 723 -49.02 25.04 2.80
C GLU A 723 -49.09 24.43 4.21
N ALA A 724 -48.14 23.57 4.58
CA ALA A 724 -48.03 23.02 5.93
C ALA A 724 -47.78 24.12 6.98
N PHE A 725 -46.97 25.13 6.66
CA PHE A 725 -46.70 26.28 7.54
C PHE A 725 -47.92 27.19 7.71
N LYS A 726 -48.68 27.46 6.65
CA LYS A 726 -49.98 28.16 6.73
C LYS A 726 -50.95 27.39 7.63
N TYR A 727 -51.00 26.06 7.49
CA TYR A 727 -51.81 25.20 8.34
C TYR A 727 -51.37 25.26 9.81
N LEU A 728 -50.07 25.14 10.09
CA LEU A 728 -49.48 25.27 11.43
C LEU A 728 -49.87 26.60 12.10
N MET A 729 -49.69 27.73 11.41
CA MET A 729 -50.05 29.05 11.97
C MET A 729 -51.55 29.15 12.26
N ASN A 730 -52.41 28.74 11.33
CA ASN A 730 -53.87 28.72 11.55
C ASN A 730 -54.24 27.83 12.74
N ARG A 731 -53.56 26.68 12.90
CA ARG A 731 -53.82 25.72 13.97
C ARG A 731 -53.38 26.23 15.34
N ILE A 732 -52.24 26.92 15.41
CA ILE A 732 -51.81 27.65 16.61
C ILE A 732 -52.86 28.71 16.97
N ASP A 733 -53.23 29.57 16.02
CA ASP A 733 -54.23 30.63 16.21
C ASP A 733 -55.60 30.06 16.68
N GLU A 734 -56.06 28.93 16.12
CA GLU A 734 -57.25 28.20 16.58
C GLU A 734 -57.15 27.72 18.03
N LEU A 735 -56.03 27.09 18.41
CA LEU A 735 -55.81 26.58 19.76
C LEU A 735 -55.65 27.71 20.80
N GLN A 736 -55.13 28.87 20.39
CA GLN A 736 -55.11 30.07 21.21
C GLN A 736 -56.52 30.68 21.38
N GLN A 737 -57.30 30.78 20.30
CA GLN A 737 -58.68 31.28 20.34
C GLN A 737 -59.65 30.31 21.06
N GLY A 738 -59.36 29.00 21.05
CA GLY A 738 -60.13 27.98 21.77
C GLY A 738 -60.15 28.20 23.29
N LYS A 739 -59.04 28.66 23.89
CA LYS A 739 -59.00 29.07 25.30
C LYS A 739 -59.99 30.21 25.59
N SER A 740 -60.14 31.17 24.68
CA SER A 740 -61.02 32.33 24.84
C SER A 740 -62.53 32.00 24.78
N LYS A 741 -62.91 30.82 24.27
CA LYS A 741 -64.32 30.37 24.23
C LYS A 741 -64.75 29.51 25.43
N CYS A 742 -63.81 29.01 26.22
CA CYS A 742 -64.12 28.10 27.34
C CYS A 742 -64.20 28.82 28.71
N ASN A 743 -63.59 30.01 28.85
CA ASN A 743 -63.52 30.75 30.11
C ASN A 743 -64.54 31.90 30.20
N THR A 744 -65.82 31.55 30.38
CA THR A 744 -66.86 32.50 30.85
C THR A 744 -67.18 32.29 32.34
N SER A 745 -66.22 32.60 33.24
CA SER A 745 -66.51 33.21 34.55
C SER A 745 -65.26 33.42 35.41
N THR A 746 -65.34 34.44 36.28
CA THR A 746 -64.43 34.79 37.40
C THR A 746 -63.10 35.47 37.02
N GLN A 747 -62.76 36.50 37.80
CA GLN A 747 -61.69 37.48 37.51
C GLN A 747 -60.33 37.09 38.10
N SER A 748 -59.29 37.59 37.42
CA SER A 748 -57.95 37.91 37.95
C SER A 748 -57.19 36.81 38.73
N ASN A 749 -56.23 36.19 38.03
CA ASN A 749 -54.83 36.62 38.22
C ASN A 749 -54.09 36.59 36.88
N THR A 750 -53.15 37.52 36.70
CA THR A 750 -52.41 37.75 35.45
C THR A 750 -51.49 36.57 35.12
N THR A 751 -52.00 35.66 34.29
CA THR A 751 -51.17 34.71 33.55
C THR A 751 -50.93 35.32 32.18
N HIS A 752 -49.67 35.57 31.79
CA HIS A 752 -49.35 36.12 30.48
C HIS A 752 -49.82 35.15 29.40
N SER A 753 -50.93 35.45 28.74
CA SER A 753 -51.36 34.74 27.54
C SER A 753 -50.45 35.16 26.38
N TYR A 754 -49.29 34.53 26.27
CA TYR A 754 -48.34 34.74 25.18
C TYR A 754 -49.05 34.58 23.84
N ASN A 755 -49.25 35.68 23.11
CA ASN A 755 -49.73 35.64 21.74
C ASN A 755 -48.55 35.25 20.85
N PHE A 756 -48.58 34.07 20.22
CA PHE A 756 -47.41 33.62 19.47
C PHE A 756 -47.14 34.48 18.24
N ARG A 757 -48.18 35.16 17.74
CA ARG A 757 -48.10 36.15 16.66
C ARG A 757 -47.14 37.31 16.96
N ASP A 758 -46.95 37.68 18.22
CA ASP A 758 -46.02 38.74 18.62
C ASP A 758 -44.55 38.31 18.43
N PHE A 759 -44.28 37.00 18.35
CA PHE A 759 -42.95 36.42 18.14
C PHE A 759 -42.69 36.03 16.68
N TYR A 760 -43.71 35.96 15.82
CA TYR A 760 -43.57 35.54 14.42
C TYR A 760 -42.56 36.42 13.65
N GLU A 761 -42.50 37.73 13.91
CA GLU A 761 -41.48 38.60 13.29
C GLU A 761 -40.05 38.20 13.68
N LYS A 762 -39.82 37.87 14.96
CA LYS A 762 -38.52 37.40 15.45
C LYS A 762 -38.15 36.04 14.85
N TRP A 763 -39.09 35.08 14.83
CA TRP A 763 -38.85 33.74 14.30
C TRP A 763 -38.65 33.74 12.77
N ASN A 764 -39.34 34.63 12.04
CA ASN A 764 -39.11 34.87 10.62
C ASN A 764 -37.73 35.51 10.36
N TYR A 765 -37.26 36.39 11.24
CA TYR A 765 -35.88 36.92 11.16
C TYR A 765 -34.85 35.80 11.41
N GLU A 766 -35.09 34.95 12.41
CA GLU A 766 -34.22 33.81 12.75
C GLU A 766 -34.13 32.81 11.57
N ALA A 767 -35.25 32.39 11.00
CA ALA A 767 -35.26 31.50 9.83
C ALA A 767 -34.51 32.10 8.63
N LYS A 768 -34.63 33.42 8.41
CA LYS A 768 -33.84 34.14 7.40
C LYS A 768 -32.36 34.24 7.74
N SER A 769 -31.97 34.29 9.02
CA SER A 769 -30.55 34.24 9.40
C SER A 769 -29.96 32.86 9.13
N HIS A 770 -30.65 31.78 9.50
CA HIS A 770 -30.23 30.41 9.19
C HIS A 770 -30.04 30.20 7.67
N LYS A 771 -31.01 30.66 6.87
CA LYS A 771 -30.90 30.67 5.40
C LYS A 771 -29.70 31.48 4.90
N ARG A 772 -29.49 32.70 5.39
CA ARG A 772 -28.32 33.53 5.02
C ARG A 772 -26.99 32.89 5.43
N GLY A 773 -26.95 32.17 6.56
CA GLY A 773 -25.78 31.38 6.97
C GLY A 773 -25.45 30.29 5.94
N ARG A 774 -26.46 29.49 5.56
CA ARG A 774 -26.34 28.48 4.49
C ARG A 774 -25.94 29.10 3.13
N GLU A 775 -26.53 30.24 2.76
CA GLU A 775 -26.19 30.95 1.52
C GLU A 775 -24.75 31.49 1.52
N ARG A 776 -24.25 32.00 2.66
CA ARG A 776 -22.83 32.40 2.80
C ARG A 776 -21.88 31.22 2.68
N PHE A 777 -22.24 30.05 3.24
CA PHE A 777 -21.44 28.84 3.06
C PHE A 777 -21.28 28.51 1.56
N TYR A 778 -22.36 28.52 0.78
CA TYR A 778 -22.28 28.31 -0.67
C TYR A 778 -21.48 29.39 -1.41
N GLN A 779 -21.55 30.66 -0.97
CA GLN A 779 -20.75 31.76 -1.56
C GLN A 779 -19.25 31.62 -1.30
N ASN A 780 -18.86 31.07 -0.13
CA ASN A 780 -17.46 30.88 0.25
C ASN A 780 -16.91 29.53 -0.26
N ASN A 781 -17.74 28.49 -0.30
CA ASN A 781 -17.37 27.10 -0.58
C ASN A 781 -18.18 26.54 -1.76
N PHE A 782 -17.97 27.11 -2.95
CA PHE A 782 -18.73 26.92 -4.20
C PHE A 782 -18.97 25.46 -4.69
N ARG A 783 -18.39 24.44 -4.05
CA ARG A 783 -18.43 23.02 -4.43
C ARG A 783 -18.69 22.05 -3.28
N GLN A 784 -18.72 22.51 -2.02
CA GLN A 784 -18.96 21.62 -0.89
C GLN A 784 -20.47 21.46 -0.65
N GLN A 785 -20.91 20.22 -0.38
CA GLN A 785 -22.30 19.98 0.00
C GLN A 785 -22.55 20.65 1.35
N TYR A 786 -23.69 21.32 1.52
CA TYR A 786 -24.09 21.88 2.81
C TYR A 786 -24.53 20.77 3.77
N ASN A 787 -23.57 19.98 4.23
CA ASN A 787 -23.76 18.83 5.09
C ASN A 787 -22.82 18.97 6.30
N PHE A 788 -23.43 19.26 7.44
CA PHE A 788 -22.70 19.43 8.71
C PHE A 788 -21.81 18.23 9.06
N TRP A 789 -22.20 17.02 8.65
CA TRP A 789 -21.51 15.77 8.97
C TRP A 789 -20.45 15.34 7.95
N SER A 790 -20.39 15.96 6.77
CA SER A 790 -19.20 15.84 5.90
C SER A 790 -18.11 16.80 6.36
N HIS A 791 -18.49 18.00 6.81
CA HIS A 791 -17.58 19.04 7.29
C HIS A 791 -16.93 18.73 8.66
N PHE A 792 -17.72 18.24 9.62
CA PHE A 792 -17.22 17.72 10.89
C PHE A 792 -17.33 16.20 10.90
N GLN A 793 -16.21 15.49 11.12
CA GLN A 793 -16.12 14.02 11.02
C GLN A 793 -17.38 13.32 11.55
N GLU A 794 -17.94 12.42 10.72
CA GLU A 794 -19.14 11.65 11.07
C GLU A 794 -19.06 11.14 12.51
N THR A 795 -20.08 11.43 13.33
CA THR A 795 -20.41 10.45 14.37
C THR A 795 -20.91 9.21 13.65
N PRO A 796 -20.23 8.06 13.80
CA PRO A 796 -20.61 6.82 13.14
C PRO A 796 -22.05 6.45 13.49
N ARG A 797 -22.86 6.05 12.50
CA ARG A 797 -24.30 5.83 12.69
C ARG A 797 -24.58 4.35 12.97
N PRO A 798 -25.10 3.96 14.15
CA PRO A 798 -25.59 2.61 14.40
C PRO A 798 -26.47 2.04 13.27
N ASN A 799 -26.03 0.95 12.64
CA ASN A 799 -26.86 0.15 11.73
C ASN A 799 -27.42 -1.05 12.50
N LYS A 800 -28.51 -0.82 13.24
CA LYS A 800 -29.13 -1.84 14.11
C LYS A 800 -29.69 -3.05 13.33
N GLU A 801 -30.09 -2.88 12.07
CA GLU A 801 -30.63 -3.99 11.27
C GLU A 801 -29.52 -4.88 10.72
N GLU A 802 -28.43 -4.30 10.20
CA GLU A 802 -27.27 -5.09 9.76
C GLU A 802 -26.57 -5.75 10.96
N ALA A 803 -26.49 -5.07 12.12
CA ALA A 803 -26.02 -5.67 13.37
C ALA A 803 -26.82 -6.94 13.74
N LYS A 804 -28.16 -6.90 13.69
CA LYS A 804 -29.00 -8.08 13.92
C LYS A 804 -28.77 -9.17 12.88
N ARG A 805 -28.59 -8.81 11.60
CA ARG A 805 -28.33 -9.77 10.50
C ARG A 805 -27.03 -10.54 10.75
N TRP A 806 -25.95 -9.85 11.07
CA TRP A 806 -24.65 -10.47 11.38
C TRP A 806 -24.69 -11.27 12.68
N TYR A 807 -25.34 -10.75 13.73
CA TYR A 807 -25.48 -11.48 14.99
C TYR A 807 -26.29 -12.78 14.81
N ARG A 808 -27.36 -12.76 14.02
CA ARG A 808 -28.13 -13.96 13.69
C ARG A 808 -27.29 -15.04 12.98
N GLN A 809 -26.36 -14.64 12.11
CA GLN A 809 -25.43 -15.61 11.51
C GLN A 809 -24.44 -16.15 12.56
N ALA A 810 -23.95 -15.29 13.46
CA ALA A 810 -23.11 -15.74 14.58
C ALA A 810 -23.80 -16.79 15.47
N GLU A 811 -25.10 -16.62 15.75
CA GLU A 811 -25.90 -17.62 16.46
C GLU A 811 -26.03 -18.93 15.66
N CYS A 812 -26.30 -18.86 14.35
CA CYS A 812 -26.33 -20.04 13.49
C CYS A 812 -25.00 -20.81 13.53
N ASP A 813 -23.87 -20.11 13.44
CA ASP A 813 -22.53 -20.69 13.44
C ASP A 813 -22.20 -21.33 14.81
N LEU A 814 -22.58 -20.68 15.92
CA LEU A 814 -22.40 -21.25 17.27
C LEU A 814 -23.28 -22.50 17.50
N ASN A 815 -24.52 -22.49 17.02
CA ASN A 815 -25.40 -23.67 17.07
C ASN A 815 -24.85 -24.80 16.18
N ALA A 816 -24.24 -24.47 15.03
CA ALA A 816 -23.56 -25.45 14.19
C ALA A 816 -22.31 -26.03 14.87
N ALA A 817 -21.58 -25.25 15.67
CA ALA A 817 -20.45 -25.73 16.47
C ALA A 817 -20.90 -26.67 17.61
N GLN A 818 -22.04 -26.38 18.26
CA GLN A 818 -22.61 -27.24 19.31
C GLN A 818 -22.91 -28.66 18.80
N ASN A 819 -23.36 -28.80 17.54
CA ASN A 819 -23.64 -30.11 16.94
C ASN A 819 -22.38 -30.99 16.78
N ASP A 820 -21.19 -30.39 16.67
CA ASP A 820 -19.91 -31.10 16.51
C ASP A 820 -19.30 -31.58 17.84
N THR A 821 -19.89 -31.20 18.99
CA THR A 821 -19.44 -31.66 20.33
C THR A 821 -20.01 -33.03 20.73
N GLY A 822 -20.77 -33.67 19.82
CA GLY A 822 -21.46 -34.95 20.04
C GLY A 822 -20.60 -36.21 19.76
N CYS A 823 -21.27 -37.32 19.46
CA CYS A 823 -20.64 -38.65 19.35
C CYS A 823 -19.67 -38.84 18.16
N ASN A 824 -19.67 -37.95 17.17
CA ASN A 824 -18.69 -37.92 16.08
C ASN A 824 -17.81 -36.69 16.28
N VAL A 825 -16.59 -36.93 16.76
CA VAL A 825 -15.71 -35.90 17.31
C VAL A 825 -14.83 -35.30 16.21
N TYR A 826 -15.14 -34.07 15.80
CA TYR A 826 -14.31 -33.26 14.89
C TYR A 826 -13.97 -31.91 15.57
N PRO A 827 -13.02 -31.90 16.52
CA PRO A 827 -12.79 -30.74 17.39
C PRO A 827 -12.29 -29.52 16.61
N GLU A 828 -11.53 -29.76 15.53
CA GLU A 828 -11.01 -28.73 14.62
C GLU A 828 -12.14 -27.94 13.93
N TRP A 829 -13.17 -28.64 13.45
CA TRP A 829 -14.35 -28.02 12.83
C TRP A 829 -15.21 -27.27 13.85
N CYS A 830 -15.33 -27.80 15.06
CA CYS A 830 -16.01 -27.12 16.16
C CYS A 830 -15.29 -25.80 16.52
N LEU A 831 -13.97 -25.84 16.68
CA LEU A 831 -13.14 -24.67 16.99
C LEU A 831 -13.18 -23.61 15.86
N PHE A 832 -13.16 -24.04 14.59
CA PHE A 832 -13.32 -23.14 13.44
C PHE A 832 -14.71 -22.45 13.43
N LYS A 833 -15.80 -23.20 13.63
CA LYS A 833 -17.15 -22.63 13.72
C LYS A 833 -17.29 -21.69 14.93
N VAL A 834 -16.62 -21.98 16.05
CA VAL A 834 -16.54 -21.05 17.19
C VAL A 834 -15.81 -19.75 16.82
N HIS A 835 -14.71 -19.81 16.07
CA HIS A 835 -14.04 -18.59 15.55
C HIS A 835 -15.02 -17.76 14.71
N GLN A 836 -15.68 -18.42 13.75
CA GLN A 836 -16.62 -17.79 12.83
C GLN A 836 -17.83 -17.15 13.52
N ALA A 837 -18.34 -17.75 14.60
CA ALA A 837 -19.39 -17.17 15.42
C ALA A 837 -18.90 -15.93 16.20
N VAL A 838 -17.74 -16.01 16.84
CA VAL A 838 -17.18 -14.91 17.64
C VAL A 838 -16.85 -13.70 16.75
N GLU A 839 -16.25 -13.94 15.59
CA GLU A 839 -15.94 -12.94 14.58
C GLU A 839 -17.19 -12.17 14.13
N LYS A 840 -18.24 -12.87 13.68
CA LYS A 840 -19.49 -12.24 13.23
C LYS A 840 -20.22 -11.49 14.34
N ALA A 841 -20.15 -11.94 15.60
CA ALA A 841 -20.73 -11.24 16.74
C ALA A 841 -19.97 -9.93 17.08
N LEU A 842 -18.64 -9.93 16.95
CA LEU A 842 -17.82 -8.72 17.10
C LEU A 842 -18.09 -7.74 15.94
N ILE A 843 -18.19 -8.22 14.69
CA ILE A 843 -18.56 -7.39 13.54
C ILE A 843 -19.98 -6.81 13.69
N ALA A 844 -20.95 -7.60 14.18
CA ALA A 844 -22.29 -7.10 14.52
C ALA A 844 -22.25 -5.97 15.56
N THR A 845 -21.31 -6.02 16.49
CA THR A 845 -21.10 -4.97 17.49
C THR A 845 -20.52 -3.69 16.87
N GLU A 846 -19.62 -3.81 15.89
CA GLU A 846 -19.15 -2.68 15.08
C GLU A 846 -20.28 -2.08 14.22
N PHE A 847 -21.16 -2.89 13.61
CA PHE A 847 -22.37 -2.36 12.97
C PHE A 847 -23.30 -1.66 13.96
N ARG A 848 -23.49 -2.18 15.19
CA ARG A 848 -24.29 -1.53 16.24
C ARG A 848 -23.71 -0.21 16.71
N ARG A 849 -22.38 -0.08 16.76
CA ARG A 849 -21.69 1.15 17.18
C ARG A 849 -21.57 2.16 16.04
N ASN A 850 -21.07 1.69 14.90
CA ASN A 850 -20.52 2.53 13.84
C ASN A 850 -21.27 2.43 12.50
N GLY A 851 -22.06 1.37 12.30
CA GLY A 851 -22.83 1.13 11.07
C GLY A 851 -22.01 0.62 9.88
N GLN A 852 -20.71 0.41 10.07
CA GLN A 852 -19.76 0.00 9.04
C GLN A 852 -19.09 -1.33 9.42
N HIS A 853 -18.70 -2.10 8.40
CA HIS A 853 -17.86 -3.29 8.59
C HIS A 853 -16.44 -2.84 8.96
N PRO A 854 -15.76 -3.50 9.93
CA PRO A 854 -14.42 -3.09 10.40
C PRO A 854 -13.25 -3.48 9.47
N GLY A 855 -13.52 -3.66 8.17
CA GLY A 855 -12.54 -4.17 7.19
C GLY A 855 -12.20 -5.67 7.36
N THR A 856 -11.53 -6.25 6.36
CA THR A 856 -11.11 -7.65 6.33
C THR A 856 -9.82 -7.93 7.12
N ALA A 857 -9.03 -6.90 7.43
CA ALA A 857 -7.77 -7.02 8.19
C ALA A 857 -7.96 -7.11 9.73
N SER A 858 -9.17 -6.84 10.25
CA SER A 858 -9.42 -6.72 11.69
C SER A 858 -9.63 -8.07 12.39
N THR A 859 -8.56 -8.65 12.94
CA THR A 859 -8.66 -9.91 13.72
C THR A 859 -9.59 -9.80 14.93
N ILE A 860 -10.19 -10.93 15.36
CA ILE A 860 -11.05 -11.01 16.55
C ILE A 860 -10.40 -10.45 17.83
N THR A 861 -9.07 -10.47 17.94
CA THR A 861 -8.32 -9.91 19.06
C THR A 861 -8.32 -8.38 19.03
N CYS A 862 -8.10 -7.78 17.86
CA CYS A 862 -8.17 -6.33 17.67
C CYS A 862 -9.61 -5.82 17.90
N LEU A 863 -10.60 -6.50 17.32
CA LEU A 863 -12.02 -6.18 17.53
C LEU A 863 -12.41 -6.26 19.01
N ALA A 864 -12.03 -7.31 19.73
CA ALA A 864 -12.30 -7.42 21.16
C ALA A 864 -11.64 -6.31 21.98
N GLN A 865 -10.40 -5.91 21.67
CA GLN A 865 -9.72 -4.78 22.30
C GLN A 865 -10.44 -3.44 22.03
N LYS A 866 -10.90 -3.21 20.79
CA LYS A 866 -11.65 -2.02 20.40
C LYS A 866 -13.01 -1.96 21.13
N ILE A 867 -13.78 -3.04 21.06
CA ILE A 867 -15.13 -3.18 21.62
C ILE A 867 -15.12 -3.17 23.15
N SER A 868 -14.05 -3.62 23.81
CA SER A 868 -13.91 -3.56 25.27
C SER A 868 -14.11 -2.15 25.84
N LYS A 869 -13.84 -1.10 25.05
CA LYS A 869 -13.98 0.31 25.42
C LYS A 869 -15.42 0.84 25.30
N TYR A 870 -16.36 0.05 24.76
CA TYR A 870 -17.72 0.52 24.41
C TYR A 870 -18.72 0.48 25.56
N ALA A 871 -18.54 -0.45 26.51
CA ALA A 871 -19.33 -0.52 27.73
C ALA A 871 -18.54 -1.22 28.85
N THR A 872 -18.72 -0.80 30.10
CA THR A 872 -17.93 -1.28 31.25
C THR A 872 -18.05 -2.79 31.50
N TYR A 873 -19.15 -3.42 31.08
CA TYR A 873 -19.36 -4.88 31.19
C TYR A 873 -18.68 -5.70 30.08
N LEU A 874 -18.11 -5.03 29.07
CA LEU A 874 -17.36 -5.60 27.95
C LEU A 874 -15.83 -5.51 28.14
N ASN A 875 -15.35 -4.88 29.22
CA ASN A 875 -13.93 -4.69 29.52
C ASN A 875 -13.10 -6.00 29.51
N ASP A 876 -13.72 -7.14 29.77
CA ASP A 876 -13.09 -8.47 29.82
C ASP A 876 -13.10 -9.23 28.49
N LEU A 877 -13.75 -8.72 27.43
CA LEU A 877 -13.74 -9.34 26.09
C LEU A 877 -12.34 -9.72 25.58
N PRO A 878 -11.28 -8.91 25.73
CA PRO A 878 -9.94 -9.28 25.25
C PRO A 878 -9.40 -10.53 25.96
N ASN A 879 -9.70 -10.68 27.25
CA ASN A 879 -9.31 -11.86 28.03
C ASN A 879 -10.12 -13.09 27.62
N ILE A 880 -11.42 -12.92 27.32
CA ILE A 880 -12.27 -14.01 26.84
C ILE A 880 -11.79 -14.51 25.46
N VAL A 881 -11.48 -13.60 24.54
CA VAL A 881 -10.93 -13.95 23.20
C VAL A 881 -9.51 -14.52 23.29
N SER A 882 -8.67 -14.04 24.21
CA SER A 882 -7.36 -14.63 24.47
C SER A 882 -7.49 -16.06 25.01
N ASN A 883 -8.46 -16.33 25.90
CA ASN A 883 -8.75 -17.68 26.39
C ASN A 883 -9.19 -18.61 25.25
N LEU A 884 -10.14 -18.18 24.41
CA LEU A 884 -10.57 -18.92 23.21
C LEU A 884 -9.40 -19.30 22.29
N LYS A 885 -8.48 -18.36 22.03
CA LYS A 885 -7.26 -18.66 21.26
C LYS A 885 -6.34 -19.66 21.96
N SER A 886 -6.21 -19.60 23.29
CA SER A 886 -5.35 -20.52 24.06
C SER A 886 -5.82 -21.99 24.02
N ILE A 887 -7.12 -22.24 23.78
CA ILE A 887 -7.70 -23.58 23.61
C ILE A 887 -7.88 -23.96 22.12
N GLY A 888 -7.27 -23.21 21.20
CA GLY A 888 -7.17 -23.58 19.77
C GLY A 888 -8.19 -22.93 18.82
N VAL A 889 -9.00 -21.96 19.27
CA VAL A 889 -9.92 -21.24 18.38
C VAL A 889 -9.15 -20.26 17.49
N ASP A 890 -9.07 -20.58 16.21
CA ASP A 890 -8.37 -19.80 15.19
C ASP A 890 -8.95 -20.07 13.79
N ALA A 891 -8.74 -19.15 12.85
CA ALA A 891 -9.20 -19.27 11.48
C ALA A 891 -8.34 -20.19 10.59
N LYS A 892 -7.05 -20.35 10.89
CA LYS A 892 -6.08 -21.06 10.03
C LYS A 892 -5.58 -22.36 10.63
N ILE A 893 -5.15 -22.37 11.90
CA ILE A 893 -4.57 -23.58 12.51
C ILE A 893 -5.60 -24.72 12.74
N THR A 894 -6.89 -24.42 12.62
CA THR A 894 -7.98 -25.39 12.66
C THR A 894 -8.23 -26.08 11.31
N GLN A 895 -7.71 -25.55 10.21
CA GLN A 895 -8.04 -26.00 8.84
C GLN A 895 -6.85 -26.60 8.08
N TYR A 896 -5.66 -26.01 8.16
CA TYR A 896 -4.56 -26.35 7.25
C TYR A 896 -3.43 -27.14 7.94
N PRO A 897 -2.99 -28.29 7.40
CA PRO A 897 -1.90 -29.09 7.97
C PRO A 897 -0.52 -28.41 8.02
N ASN A 898 -0.25 -27.44 7.15
CA ASN A 898 1.05 -26.75 7.09
C ASN A 898 1.39 -25.92 8.35
N PHE A 899 0.43 -25.66 9.24
CA PHE A 899 0.69 -25.08 10.56
C PHE A 899 1.18 -26.11 11.60
N TYR A 900 1.40 -27.37 11.20
CA TYR A 900 1.90 -28.44 12.05
C TYR A 900 3.07 -29.18 11.40
N PRO A 901 4.04 -29.69 12.19
CA PRO A 901 5.12 -30.48 11.63
C PRO A 901 4.58 -31.82 11.06
N PRO A 902 5.05 -32.25 9.87
CA PRO A 902 4.66 -33.53 9.29
C PRO A 902 4.92 -34.70 10.27
N PRO A 903 4.03 -35.71 10.35
CA PRO A 903 2.86 -35.96 9.50
C PRO A 903 1.53 -35.44 10.08
N HIS A 904 1.53 -34.52 11.05
CA HIS A 904 0.34 -34.15 11.79
C HIS A 904 -0.69 -33.33 11.00
N ILE A 905 -1.97 -33.61 11.19
CA ILE A 905 -3.09 -32.83 10.65
C ILE A 905 -3.89 -32.14 11.78
N PRO A 906 -4.70 -31.09 11.51
CA PRO A 906 -5.46 -30.38 12.55
C PRO A 906 -6.33 -31.31 13.43
N ASN A 907 -6.95 -32.33 12.83
CA ASN A 907 -7.77 -33.32 13.53
C ASN A 907 -7.00 -34.10 14.64
N ASP A 908 -5.68 -34.28 14.50
CA ASP A 908 -4.85 -34.96 15.50
C ASP A 908 -4.55 -34.11 16.76
N ARG A 909 -4.74 -32.79 16.67
CA ARG A 909 -4.12 -31.82 17.59
C ARG A 909 -5.07 -31.33 18.69
N PHE A 910 -6.36 -31.28 18.41
CA PHE A 910 -7.38 -30.71 19.29
C PHE A 910 -8.19 -31.79 19.99
N LYS A 911 -8.60 -31.57 21.25
CA LYS A 911 -9.40 -32.55 22.02
C LYS A 911 -10.87 -32.15 22.03
N ALA A 912 -11.74 -33.15 22.14
CA ALA A 912 -13.18 -32.95 22.34
C ALA A 912 -13.51 -32.04 23.55
N ALA A 913 -12.71 -32.13 24.61
CA ALA A 913 -12.85 -31.28 25.80
C ALA A 913 -12.61 -29.79 25.48
N ASP A 914 -11.57 -29.49 24.70
CA ASP A 914 -11.17 -28.13 24.32
C ASP A 914 -12.26 -27.49 23.43
N ALA A 915 -12.81 -28.26 22.48
CA ALA A 915 -13.94 -27.85 21.64
C ALA A 915 -15.22 -27.57 22.47
N GLN A 916 -15.56 -28.45 23.42
CA GLN A 916 -16.72 -28.25 24.29
C GLN A 916 -16.53 -27.04 25.23
N GLU A 917 -15.31 -26.78 25.71
CA GLU A 917 -14.97 -25.59 26.49
C GLU A 917 -15.05 -24.31 25.63
N ALA A 918 -14.54 -24.34 24.40
CA ALA A 918 -14.63 -23.22 23.46
C ALA A 918 -16.09 -22.80 23.17
N VAL A 919 -16.97 -23.77 22.93
CA VAL A 919 -18.43 -23.53 22.77
C VAL A 919 -19.02 -22.89 24.03
N ASN A 920 -18.65 -23.34 25.23
CA ASN A 920 -19.13 -22.79 26.49
C ASN A 920 -18.64 -21.35 26.74
N ILE A 921 -17.41 -21.02 26.33
CA ILE A 921 -16.86 -19.67 26.46
C ILE A 921 -17.48 -18.74 25.41
N ALA A 922 -17.59 -19.17 24.16
CA ALA A 922 -18.20 -18.40 23.08
C ALA A 922 -19.70 -18.12 23.33
N THR A 923 -20.44 -19.07 23.91
CA THR A 923 -21.84 -18.85 24.33
C THR A 923 -21.97 -17.72 25.36
N LYS A 924 -21.00 -17.57 26.28
CA LYS A 924 -20.97 -16.47 27.25
C LYS A 924 -20.59 -15.14 26.58
N LEU A 925 -19.67 -15.17 25.61
CA LEU A 925 -19.25 -14.00 24.84
C LEU A 925 -20.40 -13.45 23.98
N LEU A 926 -21.08 -14.31 23.20
CA LEU A 926 -22.19 -13.89 22.35
C LEU A 926 -23.31 -13.24 23.17
N ARG A 927 -23.72 -13.84 24.30
CA ARG A 927 -24.71 -13.24 25.22
C ARG A 927 -24.30 -11.87 25.77
N LYS A 928 -23.00 -11.60 25.99
CA LYS A 928 -22.54 -10.27 26.39
C LYS A 928 -22.68 -9.25 25.27
N LEU A 929 -22.39 -9.65 24.04
CA LEU A 929 -22.53 -8.79 22.85
C LEU A 929 -24.02 -8.60 22.49
N GLU A 930 -24.86 -9.61 22.70
CA GLU A 930 -26.32 -9.54 22.50
C GLU A 930 -26.96 -8.38 23.26
N ILE A 931 -26.60 -8.21 24.53
CA ILE A 931 -27.06 -7.10 25.37
C ILE A 931 -26.70 -5.77 24.71
N TYR A 932 -25.45 -5.60 24.27
CA TYR A 932 -25.00 -4.37 23.59
C TYR A 932 -25.66 -4.15 22.21
N ILE A 933 -25.96 -5.21 21.49
CA ILE A 933 -26.57 -5.17 20.14
C ILE A 933 -28.07 -4.88 20.21
N THR A 934 -28.74 -5.28 21.30
CA THR A 934 -30.19 -5.15 21.49
C THR A 934 -30.60 -3.90 22.29
N GLU A 935 -29.79 -3.43 23.23
CA GLU A 935 -29.84 -2.07 23.80
C GLU A 935 -29.50 -1.01 22.72
#